data_AF-A0A497N6H0-F1
#
_entry.id   AF-A0A497N6H0-F1
#
_cell.length_a   1.000
_cell.length_b   1.000
_cell.length_c   1.000
_cell.angle_alpha   90.00
_cell.angle_beta   90.00
_cell.angle_gamma   90.00
#
_symmetry.space_group_name_H-M   'P 1'
#
loop_
_entity.id
_entity.type
_entity.pdbx_description
1 polymer ?
#
loop_
_entity_poly.entity_id
_entity_poly.type
_entity_poly.pdbx_seq_one_letter_code
_entity_poly.pdbx_strand_id
1 'polypeptide(L)'
;MGSGGQMSGEHRIGVFVCECGGNIGDVVDVPRVVEAVKGLEGVVYARRERYLCSKPSIARIREAIRRKSLNRVVLACCTPKMHRETFRTNIEEEGLNPQFLEIVNIREQCSWVHGDDPEGATQKALDLIRGAVERTKWSVALEAGEMEVTPAVLVIGGGVAGITASLRLAEYGLKVYLVEREPSIGGHMIKYPKVFPTLDCSQCILTPKMASVSQNRNIELLTYAEVREITGVPGDFHVRVFLKPRGVNVEECIGCGTCSRVCPVETVDDYNEGLGKRKAAYIPFPQAVPSAYTIDFEACTRCGRCVEACPRGAIDLEDRGKEVELKVGAIILATGFQLYDMTRLPQYGYGKYPNVITSLQMERILDVTGPTGSRLIVPATGREVRSVAFILCAGSRDTEVGVPYCSRVCCLYAMKEAELLRDRGVEVWIHYIDIRAPGRRYEEFYRAAQEKGVHFVKGKVTEIIPEGDRALVRGEDMMLNAIIENPVDLVVLCPPIVTGEETLRLAEMLKVPVDEDQFVLERHPKLDPVATKRDGVFACGMVIGPKDIQSTTAEAEAAAMKAVNFLSRARRVEPNKAFLIDEDLCDGCGRCVEICPEGAITLEGGKAVINEVVCSGCGACIPECPREALDQHGLSEEQLKAQIRGILEGSEAEIKILAFLEETVVYTAADLAGLARLSYPSSIRILPLPSMSRLKMSHLLYAFAHGADGIMMLEAPEKEGPYGRAHVISEERAEEYQYEIEDHDVDGFRLWYSRVFVPDWRKLEKIFRTYDTLIRDEGPLDQEVREALLEELGEGPS
;
A
#
# COMPACT_ATOMS: atom_id res chain seq x y z
N MET A 1 -0.72 32.40 13.00
CA MET A 1 -0.23 32.81 14.34
C MET A 1 1.20 33.23 14.19
N GLY A 2 1.54 34.47 14.60
CA GLY A 2 2.89 34.95 14.90
C GLY A 2 3.98 34.79 13.82
N SER A 3 4.27 35.88 13.12
CA SER A 3 5.55 36.19 12.47
C SER A 3 6.75 35.52 13.13
N GLY A 4 7.64 34.91 12.33
CA GLY A 4 8.88 34.22 12.71
C GLY A 4 9.94 35.08 13.41
N GLY A 5 9.57 35.76 14.50
CA GLY A 5 10.52 36.33 15.43
C GLY A 5 11.09 35.22 16.30
N GLN A 6 12.42 35.16 16.40
CA GLN A 6 13.13 34.53 17.51
C GLN A 6 12.30 34.70 18.80
N MET A 7 11.88 33.61 19.42
CA MET A 7 11.40 33.71 20.81
C MET A 7 12.54 34.34 21.60
N SER A 8 12.30 35.55 22.12
CA SER A 8 13.25 36.45 22.75
C SER A 8 13.75 35.98 24.13
N GLY A 9 13.97 34.66 24.29
CA GLY A 9 14.44 34.03 25.50
C GLY A 9 15.80 33.37 25.28
N GLU A 10 16.67 33.45 26.27
CA GLU A 10 17.97 32.77 26.30
C GLU A 10 17.80 31.25 26.01
N HIS A 11 18.56 30.69 25.08
CA HIS A 11 18.59 29.25 24.83
C HIS A 11 19.25 28.53 26.01
N ARG A 12 18.56 27.53 26.57
CA ARG A 12 19.00 26.76 27.73
C ARG A 12 18.97 25.27 27.39
N ILE A 13 20.00 24.83 26.68
CA ILE A 13 20.09 23.50 26.07
C ILE A 13 20.75 22.53 27.05
N GLY A 14 20.14 21.36 27.24
CA GLY A 14 20.72 20.25 27.97
C GLY A 14 21.19 19.14 27.03
N VAL A 15 22.48 18.82 27.05
CA VAL A 15 23.09 17.77 26.23
C VAL A 15 23.39 16.54 27.09
N PHE A 16 22.85 15.38 26.72
CA PHE A 16 23.09 14.13 27.43
C PHE A 16 23.70 13.09 26.49
N VAL A 17 24.89 12.59 26.85
CA VAL A 17 25.68 11.69 26.01
C VAL A 17 25.72 10.30 26.64
N CYS A 18 25.27 9.28 25.91
CA CYS A 18 25.15 7.92 26.40
C CYS A 18 26.46 7.12 26.18
N GLU A 19 26.88 6.32 27.16
CA GLU A 19 27.97 5.34 26.98
C GLU A 19 27.44 3.97 26.49
N CYS A 20 26.14 3.72 26.69
CA CYS A 20 25.44 2.49 26.35
C CYS A 20 26.16 1.20 26.84
N GLY A 21 26.73 1.25 28.04
CA GLY A 21 27.46 0.13 28.65
C GLY A 21 28.65 -0.37 27.83
N GLY A 22 29.36 0.54 27.16
CA GLY A 22 30.53 0.24 26.31
C GLY A 22 30.21 0.28 24.81
N ASN A 23 28.95 0.05 24.43
CA ASN A 23 28.56 0.08 23.01
C ASN A 23 28.86 1.42 22.31
N ILE A 24 28.85 2.54 23.05
CA ILE A 24 29.30 3.84 22.56
C ILE A 24 30.67 4.18 23.17
N GLY A 25 30.77 4.10 24.50
CA GLY A 25 31.93 4.58 25.25
C GLY A 25 33.25 3.81 25.03
N ASP A 26 33.21 2.62 24.43
CA ASP A 26 34.45 1.86 24.11
C ASP A 26 35.10 2.36 22.81
N VAL A 27 34.38 3.12 21.98
CA VAL A 27 34.85 3.62 20.67
C VAL A 27 34.85 5.15 20.64
N VAL A 28 33.78 5.79 21.12
CA VAL A 28 33.67 7.25 21.20
C VAL A 28 34.15 7.72 22.56
N ASP A 29 35.07 8.69 22.59
CA ASP A 29 35.51 9.35 23.84
C ASP A 29 34.40 10.27 24.38
N VAL A 30 33.44 9.66 25.07
CA VAL A 30 32.30 10.34 25.69
C VAL A 30 32.73 11.46 26.64
N PRO A 31 33.75 11.30 27.51
CA PRO A 31 34.30 12.41 28.30
C PRO A 31 34.73 13.62 27.46
N ARG A 32 35.51 13.42 26.38
CA ARG A 32 35.92 14.50 25.47
C ARG A 32 34.71 15.15 24.80
N VAL A 33 33.75 14.34 24.34
CA VAL A 33 32.50 14.82 23.75
C VAL A 33 31.76 15.74 24.72
N VAL A 34 31.55 15.29 25.96
CA VAL A 34 30.83 16.06 26.98
C VAL A 34 31.56 17.36 27.33
N GLU A 35 32.88 17.37 27.35
CA GLU A 35 33.63 18.59 27.66
C GLU A 35 33.55 19.62 26.53
N ALA A 36 33.72 19.18 25.29
CA ALA A 36 33.63 20.07 24.13
C ALA A 36 32.23 20.72 24.00
N VAL A 37 31.15 19.94 24.22
CA VAL A 37 29.79 20.47 24.05
C VAL A 37 29.38 21.46 25.15
N LYS A 38 30.06 21.50 26.31
CA LYS A 38 29.82 22.53 27.33
C LYS A 38 30.20 23.94 26.86
N GLY A 39 31.15 24.03 25.92
CA GLY A 39 31.61 25.30 25.36
C GLY A 39 30.70 25.86 24.28
N LEU A 40 29.70 25.10 23.83
CA LEU A 40 28.79 25.54 22.79
C LEU A 40 27.79 26.57 23.32
N GLU A 41 27.53 27.58 22.51
CA GLU A 41 26.58 28.62 22.83
C GLU A 41 25.18 28.04 23.10
N GLY A 42 24.55 28.48 24.19
CA GLY A 42 23.24 28.01 24.65
C GLY A 42 23.26 26.69 25.43
N VAL A 43 24.38 25.96 25.49
CA VAL A 43 24.49 24.74 26.30
C VAL A 43 24.76 25.10 27.76
N VAL A 44 23.74 24.93 28.61
CA VAL A 44 23.83 25.25 30.05
C VAL A 44 24.06 24.01 30.92
N TYR A 45 23.90 22.81 30.35
CA TYR A 45 24.13 21.54 31.03
C TYR A 45 24.56 20.47 30.04
N ALA A 46 25.69 19.82 30.29
CA ALA A 46 26.12 18.65 29.55
C ALA A 46 26.51 17.52 30.51
N ARG A 47 26.09 16.29 30.23
CA ARG A 47 26.33 15.15 31.12
C ARG A 47 26.51 13.84 30.36
N ARG A 48 27.46 13.02 30.81
CA ARG A 48 27.55 11.61 30.45
C ARG A 48 26.56 10.75 31.24
N GLU A 49 25.96 9.78 30.57
CA GLU A 49 25.01 8.82 31.16
C GLU A 49 25.39 7.40 30.73
N ARG A 50 25.52 6.48 31.70
CA ARG A 50 25.91 5.10 31.39
C ARG A 50 24.88 4.37 30.53
N TYR A 51 23.59 4.58 30.83
CA TYR A 51 22.44 4.02 30.12
C TYR A 51 21.32 5.05 30.06
N LEU A 52 21.31 5.89 29.03
CA LEU A 52 20.36 7.00 28.91
C LEU A 52 18.88 6.58 28.99
N CYS A 53 18.53 5.42 28.43
CA CYS A 53 17.17 4.87 28.45
C CYS A 53 16.76 4.24 29.79
N SER A 54 17.66 4.15 30.77
CA SER A 54 17.35 3.59 32.08
C SER A 54 16.47 4.53 32.91
N LYS A 55 15.57 3.97 33.73
CA LYS A 55 14.71 4.77 34.63
C LYS A 55 15.49 5.81 35.46
N PRO A 56 16.67 5.50 36.05
CA PRO A 56 17.46 6.50 36.79
C PRO A 56 17.96 7.65 35.91
N SER A 57 18.39 7.38 34.67
CA SER A 57 18.86 8.41 33.75
C SER A 57 17.71 9.30 33.27
N ILE A 58 16.56 8.70 32.94
CA ILE A 58 15.34 9.46 32.60
C ILE A 58 14.93 10.39 33.76
N ALA A 59 14.94 9.89 35.00
CA ALA A 59 14.65 10.72 36.18
C ALA A 59 15.63 11.90 36.32
N ARG A 60 16.92 11.69 36.03
CA ARG A 60 17.93 12.75 36.03
C ARG A 60 17.74 13.76 34.91
N ILE A 61 17.34 13.34 33.71
CA ILE A 61 17.00 14.25 32.60
C ILE A 61 15.84 15.16 33.03
N ARG A 62 14.76 14.57 33.58
CA ARG A 62 13.60 15.30 34.11
C ARG A 62 13.98 16.28 35.22
N GLU A 63 14.82 15.84 36.16
CA GLU A 63 15.34 16.69 37.23
C GLU A 63 16.19 17.85 36.68
N ALA A 64 17.03 17.59 35.67
CA ALA A 64 17.84 18.61 35.03
C ALA A 64 16.98 19.64 34.29
N ILE A 65 15.93 19.20 33.58
CA ILE A 65 14.96 20.10 32.93
C ILE A 65 14.41 21.11 33.95
N ARG A 66 13.94 20.62 35.10
CA ARG A 66 13.44 21.48 36.19
C ARG A 66 14.52 22.37 36.80
N ARG A 67 15.61 21.77 37.29
CA ARG A 67 16.61 22.46 38.13
C ARG A 67 17.51 23.42 37.36
N LYS A 68 17.75 23.13 36.07
CA LYS A 68 18.56 23.98 35.19
C LYS A 68 17.70 24.86 34.28
N SER A 69 16.38 24.74 34.39
CA SER A 69 15.41 25.45 33.55
C SER A 69 15.74 25.25 32.07
N LEU A 70 15.93 23.99 31.67
CA LEU A 70 16.24 23.66 30.29
C LEU A 70 14.99 23.90 29.44
N ASN A 71 15.16 24.52 28.26
CA ASN A 71 14.09 24.73 27.29
C ASN A 71 14.30 23.93 25.98
N ARG A 72 15.44 23.24 25.85
CA ARG A 72 15.78 22.33 24.75
C ARG A 72 16.59 21.15 25.28
N VAL A 73 16.46 19.98 24.67
CA VAL A 73 17.17 18.76 25.07
C VAL A 73 17.77 18.07 23.85
N VAL A 74 19.07 17.79 23.90
CA VAL A 74 19.79 16.99 22.89
C VAL A 74 20.26 15.70 23.54
N LEU A 75 19.89 14.56 22.94
CA LEU A 75 20.24 13.22 23.42
C LEU A 75 21.15 12.52 22.41
N ALA A 76 22.44 12.43 22.72
CA ALA A 76 23.39 11.68 21.90
C ALA A 76 23.43 10.22 22.35
N CYS A 77 22.73 9.33 21.62
CA CYS A 77 22.59 7.94 22.00
C CYS A 77 22.36 7.01 20.80
N CYS A 78 21.34 6.16 20.86
CA CYS A 78 20.97 5.21 19.82
C CYS A 78 20.01 5.82 18.79
N THR A 79 19.68 5.04 17.77
CA THR A 79 18.68 5.41 16.77
C THR A 79 17.38 5.96 17.40
N PRO A 80 16.84 7.07 16.85
CA PRO A 80 15.55 7.60 17.28
C PRO A 80 14.42 6.58 17.10
N LYS A 81 14.55 5.60 16.21
CA LYS A 81 13.52 4.58 15.94
C LYS A 81 13.21 3.66 17.13
N MET A 82 14.06 3.65 18.16
CA MET A 82 13.93 2.75 19.30
C MET A 82 13.27 3.41 20.52
N HIS A 83 13.66 4.65 20.86
CA HIS A 83 13.29 5.28 22.14
C HIS A 83 12.73 6.71 22.00
N ARG A 84 12.50 7.20 20.77
CA ARG A 84 11.99 8.56 20.53
C ARG A 84 10.72 8.84 21.33
N GLU A 85 9.71 7.96 21.26
CA GLU A 85 8.44 8.20 21.97
C GLU A 85 8.63 8.24 23.49
N THR A 86 9.42 7.32 24.04
CA THR A 86 9.76 7.33 25.47
C THR A 86 10.35 8.67 25.90
N PHE A 87 11.30 9.23 25.15
CA PHE A 87 11.91 10.50 25.50
C PHE A 87 10.95 11.68 25.27
N ARG A 88 10.19 11.69 24.17
CA ARG A 88 9.15 12.71 23.89
C ARG A 88 8.16 12.81 25.05
N THR A 89 7.54 11.69 25.46
CA THR A 89 6.58 11.69 26.57
C THR A 89 7.22 12.19 27.87
N ASN A 90 8.48 11.82 28.16
CA ASN A 90 9.12 12.22 29.42
C ASN A 90 9.48 13.71 29.47
N ILE A 91 9.85 14.34 28.35
CA ILE A 91 10.09 15.79 28.33
C ILE A 91 8.77 16.57 28.32
N GLU A 92 7.74 16.02 27.67
CA GLU A 92 6.39 16.60 27.62
C GLU A 92 5.73 16.63 29.00
N GLU A 93 5.89 15.57 29.79
CA GLU A 93 5.47 15.54 31.21
C GLU A 93 6.19 16.60 32.09
N GLU A 94 7.33 17.13 31.64
CA GLU A 94 8.06 18.21 32.31
C GLU A 94 7.73 19.60 31.73
N GLY A 95 6.75 19.68 30.83
CA GLY A 95 6.27 20.93 30.24
C GLY A 95 7.08 21.40 29.03
N LEU A 96 7.96 20.57 28.47
CA LEU A 96 8.67 20.89 27.23
C LEU A 96 7.91 20.38 26.02
N ASN A 97 7.75 21.23 25.00
CA ASN A 97 7.18 20.80 23.73
C ASN A 97 8.04 19.68 23.11
N PRO A 98 7.45 18.58 22.60
CA PRO A 98 8.21 17.48 22.02
C PRO A 98 9.16 17.86 20.89
N GLN A 99 8.91 18.98 20.18
CA GLN A 99 9.77 19.50 19.12
C GLN A 99 11.11 20.08 19.62
N PHE A 100 11.23 20.26 20.93
CA PHE A 100 12.47 20.73 21.58
C PHE A 100 13.42 19.59 21.95
N LEU A 101 13.12 18.35 21.54
CA LEU A 101 13.96 17.18 21.68
C LEU A 101 14.65 16.85 20.35
N GLU A 102 15.98 16.80 20.36
CA GLU A 102 16.76 16.21 19.27
C GLU A 102 17.49 14.95 19.75
N ILE A 103 17.48 13.91 18.90
CA ILE A 103 18.18 12.65 19.17
C ILE A 103 19.27 12.47 18.12
N VAL A 104 20.52 12.40 18.58
CA VAL A 104 21.70 12.23 17.75
C VAL A 104 22.15 10.77 17.84
N ASN A 105 22.13 10.07 16.70
CA ASN A 105 22.52 8.67 16.63
C ASN A 105 24.05 8.53 16.58
N ILE A 106 24.66 8.35 17.76
CA ILE A 106 26.11 8.11 17.89
C ILE A 106 26.44 6.64 18.19
N ARG A 107 25.46 5.73 18.05
CA ARG A 107 25.64 4.29 18.25
C ARG A 107 25.64 3.54 16.92
N GLU A 108 24.46 3.29 16.35
CA GLU A 108 24.32 2.52 15.11
C GLU A 108 25.09 3.17 13.96
N GLN A 109 25.05 4.50 13.86
CA GLN A 109 25.64 5.25 12.75
C GLN A 109 26.99 5.91 13.08
N CYS A 110 27.56 5.56 14.24
CA CYS A 110 28.87 6.07 14.65
C CYS A 110 29.69 4.98 15.37
N SER A 111 29.51 4.78 16.68
CA SER A 111 30.39 3.87 17.44
C SER A 111 30.42 2.44 16.92
N TRP A 112 29.31 1.92 16.38
CA TRP A 112 29.22 0.53 15.90
C TRP A 112 29.86 0.29 14.54
N VAL A 113 30.10 1.36 13.79
CA VAL A 113 30.63 1.32 12.41
C VAL A 113 32.05 1.86 12.30
N HIS A 114 32.61 2.38 13.39
CA HIS A 114 33.96 2.98 13.43
C HIS A 114 34.83 2.37 14.52
N GLY A 115 34.68 1.07 14.80
CA GLY A 115 35.46 0.40 15.83
C GLY A 115 36.97 0.40 15.55
N ASP A 116 37.36 0.55 14.29
CA ASP A 116 38.73 0.67 13.79
C ASP A 116 39.24 2.12 13.72
N ASP A 117 38.37 3.13 13.89
CA ASP A 117 38.72 4.55 13.90
C ASP A 117 38.05 5.32 15.07
N PRO A 118 38.52 5.12 16.32
CA PRO A 118 37.96 5.81 17.50
C PRO A 118 38.06 7.34 17.47
N GLU A 119 39.13 7.89 16.87
CA GLU A 119 39.32 9.35 16.78
C GLU A 119 38.31 9.95 15.79
N GLY A 120 38.19 9.38 14.59
CA GLY A 120 37.19 9.81 13.62
C GLY A 120 35.75 9.59 14.12
N ALA A 121 35.50 8.51 14.86
CA ALA A 121 34.21 8.29 15.53
C ALA A 121 33.88 9.39 16.55
N THR A 122 34.88 9.83 17.32
CA THR A 122 34.72 10.89 18.32
C THR A 122 34.47 12.24 17.66
N GLN A 123 35.20 12.57 16.60
CA GLN A 123 34.98 13.79 15.81
C GLN A 123 33.59 13.79 15.15
N LYS A 124 33.20 12.68 14.50
CA LYS A 124 31.87 12.51 13.92
C LYS A 124 30.76 12.69 14.96
N ALA A 125 30.91 12.13 16.16
CA ALA A 125 29.94 12.31 17.24
C ALA A 125 29.83 13.78 17.66
N LEU A 126 30.95 14.50 17.80
CA LEU A 126 30.98 15.94 18.11
C LEU A 126 30.24 16.77 17.06
N ASP A 127 30.53 16.53 15.79
CA ASP A 127 29.95 17.27 14.66
C ASP A 127 28.43 17.10 14.60
N LEU A 128 27.95 15.85 14.72
CA LEU A 128 26.51 15.58 14.72
C LEU A 128 25.81 16.21 15.94
N ILE A 129 26.46 16.24 17.11
CA ILE A 129 25.91 16.89 18.30
C ILE A 129 25.88 18.41 18.14
N ARG A 130 26.93 19.03 17.58
CA ARG A 130 26.96 20.46 17.28
C ARG A 130 25.84 20.85 16.33
N GLY A 131 25.67 20.10 15.23
CA GLY A 131 24.53 20.28 14.31
C GLY A 131 23.18 20.25 15.01
N ALA A 132 22.96 19.28 15.89
CA ALA A 132 21.72 19.19 16.65
C ALA A 132 21.53 20.36 17.63
N VAL A 133 22.59 20.79 18.33
CA VAL A 133 22.56 21.96 19.21
C VAL A 133 22.16 23.21 18.42
N GLU A 134 22.82 23.49 17.29
CA GLU A 134 22.49 24.65 16.44
C GLU A 134 21.06 24.58 15.88
N ARG A 135 20.62 23.41 15.41
CA ARG A 135 19.22 23.19 14.95
C ARG A 135 18.20 23.52 16.04
N THR A 136 18.42 23.07 17.29
CA THR A 136 17.45 23.26 18.37
C THR A 136 17.21 24.72 18.76
N LYS A 137 18.17 25.61 18.49
CA LYS A 137 18.02 27.06 18.72
C LYS A 137 16.87 27.63 17.89
N TRP A 138 16.68 27.10 16.69
CA TRP A 138 15.64 27.51 15.75
C TRP A 138 14.33 26.73 15.87
N SER A 139 14.30 25.66 16.68
CA SER A 139 13.06 24.92 16.91
C SER A 139 12.01 25.81 17.57
N VAL A 140 10.80 25.75 17.03
CA VAL A 140 9.58 26.36 17.58
C VAL A 140 8.69 25.29 18.21
N ALA A 141 7.82 25.69 19.12
CA ALA A 141 6.84 24.77 19.69
C ALA A 141 5.85 24.37 18.60
N LEU A 142 5.60 23.07 18.47
CA LEU A 142 4.62 22.52 17.53
C LEU A 142 3.54 21.74 18.27
N GLU A 143 2.30 21.96 17.91
CA GLU A 143 1.17 21.21 18.46
C GLU A 143 0.73 20.18 17.42
N ALA A 144 0.71 18.91 17.82
CA ALA A 144 0.13 17.90 16.96
C ALA A 144 -1.37 18.15 16.85
N GLY A 145 -1.88 18.20 15.62
CA GLY A 145 -3.32 18.28 15.39
C GLY A 145 -4.01 16.98 15.80
N GLU A 146 -5.27 17.06 16.17
CA GLU A 146 -6.16 15.91 16.26
C GLU A 146 -7.23 16.03 15.18
N MET A 147 -7.41 14.94 14.44
CA MET A 147 -8.46 14.82 13.46
C MET A 147 -9.47 13.80 13.95
N GLU A 148 -10.73 14.21 14.06
CA GLU A 148 -11.83 13.28 14.28
C GLU A 148 -11.95 12.34 13.09
N VAL A 149 -12.12 11.06 13.38
CA VAL A 149 -12.32 10.02 12.37
C VAL A 149 -13.81 9.74 12.24
N THR A 150 -14.30 9.67 10.99
CA THR A 150 -15.68 9.29 10.73
C THR A 150 -15.89 7.82 11.10
N PRO A 151 -16.79 7.47 12.04
CA PRO A 151 -16.97 6.10 12.54
C PRO A 151 -17.83 5.24 11.59
N ALA A 152 -17.51 5.27 10.30
CA ALA A 152 -18.17 4.50 9.26
C ALA A 152 -17.13 3.91 8.30
N VAL A 153 -17.44 2.73 7.75
CA VAL A 153 -16.57 2.02 6.80
C VAL A 153 -17.31 1.75 5.50
N LEU A 154 -16.67 2.02 4.38
CA LEU A 154 -17.12 1.57 3.08
C LEU A 154 -16.47 0.23 2.74
N VAL A 155 -17.26 -0.78 2.41
CA VAL A 155 -16.80 -2.06 1.88
C VAL A 155 -17.23 -2.15 0.41
N ILE A 156 -16.29 -2.38 -0.49
CA ILE A 156 -16.53 -2.41 -1.94
C ILE A 156 -16.40 -3.85 -2.44
N GLY A 157 -17.52 -4.45 -2.84
CA GLY A 157 -17.63 -5.84 -3.29
C GLY A 157 -18.35 -6.73 -2.28
N GLY A 158 -19.53 -7.22 -2.64
CA GLY A 158 -20.41 -8.09 -1.85
C GLY A 158 -20.15 -9.58 -2.04
N GLY A 159 -18.91 -9.98 -2.32
CA GLY A 159 -18.49 -11.39 -2.26
C GLY A 159 -18.33 -11.88 -0.82
N VAL A 160 -17.90 -13.14 -0.63
CA VAL A 160 -17.68 -13.71 0.72
C VAL A 160 -16.70 -12.89 1.58
N ALA A 161 -15.72 -12.23 0.95
CA ALA A 161 -14.80 -11.31 1.60
C ALA A 161 -15.54 -10.09 2.19
N GLY A 162 -16.22 -9.30 1.34
CA GLY A 162 -16.89 -8.09 1.79
C GLY A 162 -18.11 -8.36 2.68
N ILE A 163 -18.84 -9.46 2.46
CA ILE A 163 -19.90 -9.92 3.38
C ILE A 163 -19.31 -10.18 4.77
N THR A 164 -18.20 -10.92 4.85
CA THR A 164 -17.55 -11.24 6.13
C THR A 164 -17.04 -9.97 6.80
N ALA A 165 -16.33 -9.11 6.06
CA ALA A 165 -15.81 -7.86 6.61
C ALA A 165 -16.94 -6.97 7.15
N SER A 166 -18.02 -6.80 6.39
CA SER A 166 -19.19 -5.99 6.78
C SER A 166 -19.84 -6.50 8.06
N LEU A 167 -20.04 -7.82 8.19
CA LEU A 167 -20.63 -8.42 9.38
C LEU A 167 -19.74 -8.20 10.62
N ARG A 168 -18.43 -8.37 10.49
CA ARG A 168 -17.48 -8.16 11.59
C ARG A 168 -17.42 -6.71 12.04
N LEU A 169 -17.39 -5.77 11.09
CA LEU A 169 -17.44 -4.34 11.40
C LEU A 169 -18.73 -3.97 12.14
N ALA A 170 -19.87 -4.50 11.67
CA ALA A 170 -21.17 -4.25 12.27
C ALA A 170 -21.31 -4.84 13.69
N GLU A 171 -20.65 -5.97 13.99
CA GLU A 171 -20.57 -6.55 15.35
C GLU A 171 -19.83 -5.63 16.34
N TYR A 172 -18.88 -4.83 15.85
CA TYR A 172 -18.20 -3.78 16.64
C TYR A 172 -19.00 -2.46 16.71
N GLY A 173 -20.22 -2.43 16.17
CA GLY A 173 -21.10 -1.27 16.23
C GLY A 173 -20.79 -0.16 15.22
N LEU A 174 -19.87 -0.39 14.26
CA LEU A 174 -19.56 0.58 13.22
C LEU A 174 -20.66 0.62 12.16
N LYS A 175 -20.94 1.81 11.62
CA LYS A 175 -21.76 1.97 10.42
C LYS A 175 -20.97 1.42 9.22
N VAL A 176 -21.60 0.58 8.41
CA VAL A 176 -20.99 -0.01 7.23
C VAL A 176 -21.85 0.32 6.01
N TYR A 177 -21.22 0.80 4.94
CA TYR A 177 -21.82 0.85 3.62
C TYR A 177 -21.23 -0.29 2.80
N LEU A 178 -22.05 -1.25 2.35
CA LEU A 178 -21.60 -2.34 1.47
C LEU A 178 -22.08 -2.05 0.05
N VAL A 179 -21.15 -1.70 -0.83
CA VAL A 179 -21.42 -1.42 -2.25
C VAL A 179 -21.17 -2.69 -3.07
N GLU A 180 -22.18 -3.11 -3.82
CA GLU A 180 -22.12 -4.26 -4.73
C GLU A 180 -22.56 -3.85 -6.13
N ARG A 181 -21.72 -4.18 -7.11
CA ARG A 181 -21.92 -3.83 -8.51
C ARG A 181 -23.10 -4.56 -9.14
N GLU A 182 -23.25 -5.84 -8.80
CA GLU A 182 -24.31 -6.68 -9.33
C GLU A 182 -25.63 -6.45 -8.58
N PRO A 183 -26.78 -6.90 -9.12
CA PRO A 183 -28.06 -6.70 -8.44
C PRO A 183 -28.22 -7.47 -7.13
N SER A 184 -27.28 -8.36 -6.80
CA SER A 184 -27.26 -9.16 -5.58
C SER A 184 -25.85 -9.36 -5.07
N ILE A 185 -25.69 -9.41 -3.74
CA ILE A 185 -24.46 -9.91 -3.11
C ILE A 185 -24.34 -11.43 -3.28
N GLY A 186 -23.15 -11.96 -2.99
CA GLY A 186 -22.82 -13.40 -3.03
C GLY A 186 -21.52 -13.69 -3.81
N GLY A 187 -21.19 -12.84 -4.78
CA GLY A 187 -19.99 -12.97 -5.63
C GLY A 187 -19.92 -14.33 -6.33
N HIS A 188 -18.71 -14.79 -6.65
CA HIS A 188 -18.53 -16.08 -7.33
C HIS A 188 -18.96 -17.28 -6.47
N MET A 189 -18.83 -17.18 -5.14
CA MET A 189 -19.10 -18.30 -4.25
C MET A 189 -20.55 -18.79 -4.34
N ILE A 190 -21.51 -17.90 -4.61
CA ILE A 190 -22.92 -18.30 -4.75
C ILE A 190 -23.19 -19.15 -6.00
N LYS A 191 -22.31 -19.07 -7.01
CA LYS A 191 -22.38 -19.86 -8.25
C LYS A 191 -21.94 -21.31 -8.06
N TYR A 192 -21.31 -21.65 -6.94
CA TYR A 192 -20.75 -22.99 -6.73
C TYR A 192 -21.80 -23.93 -6.12
N PRO A 193 -22.06 -25.11 -6.69
CA PRO A 193 -22.88 -26.12 -6.03
C PRO A 193 -22.24 -26.60 -4.73
N LYS A 194 -20.92 -26.78 -4.73
CA LYS A 194 -20.12 -27.33 -3.63
C LYS A 194 -18.79 -26.59 -3.46
N VAL A 195 -18.25 -26.60 -2.24
CA VAL A 195 -16.94 -26.01 -1.94
C VAL A 195 -15.95 -27.06 -1.41
N PHE A 196 -14.70 -27.00 -1.85
CA PHE A 196 -13.63 -27.87 -1.33
C PHE A 196 -13.12 -27.37 0.03
N PRO A 197 -12.48 -28.22 0.85
CA PRO A 197 -12.31 -29.67 0.67
C PRO A 197 -13.47 -30.48 1.28
N THR A 198 -14.45 -29.81 1.89
CA THR A 198 -15.51 -30.47 2.67
C THR A 198 -16.69 -30.95 1.83
N LEU A 199 -16.82 -30.45 0.60
CA LEU A 199 -17.97 -30.69 -0.27
C LEU A 199 -19.30 -30.25 0.36
N ASP A 200 -19.24 -29.19 1.17
CA ASP A 200 -20.43 -28.50 1.68
C ASP A 200 -21.14 -27.77 0.54
N CYS A 201 -22.47 -27.63 0.67
CA CYS A 201 -23.23 -26.77 -0.23
C CYS A 201 -22.85 -25.30 0.00
N SER A 202 -22.40 -24.61 -1.06
CA SER A 202 -21.98 -23.22 -0.96
C SER A 202 -23.12 -22.29 -0.52
N GLN A 203 -24.32 -22.50 -1.08
CA GLN A 203 -25.49 -21.71 -0.74
C GLN A 203 -25.92 -21.91 0.72
N CYS A 204 -25.75 -23.11 1.29
CA CYS A 204 -26.09 -23.39 2.69
C CYS A 204 -25.24 -22.59 3.68
N ILE A 205 -24.00 -22.23 3.32
CA ILE A 205 -23.09 -21.47 4.18
C ILE A 205 -23.13 -19.96 3.89
N LEU A 206 -23.34 -19.57 2.62
CA LEU A 206 -23.28 -18.17 2.21
C LEU A 206 -24.63 -17.45 2.33
N THR A 207 -25.74 -18.08 1.94
CA THR A 207 -27.07 -17.44 1.96
C THR A 207 -27.48 -16.96 3.35
N PRO A 208 -27.22 -17.69 4.46
CA PRO A 208 -27.48 -17.18 5.80
C PRO A 208 -26.70 -15.90 6.11
N LYS A 209 -25.44 -15.79 5.67
CA LYS A 209 -24.62 -14.58 5.84
C LYS A 209 -25.14 -13.42 4.99
N MET A 210 -25.59 -13.69 3.77
CA MET A 210 -26.23 -12.68 2.91
C MET A 210 -27.51 -12.14 3.57
N ALA A 211 -28.33 -13.02 4.14
CA ALA A 211 -29.52 -12.63 4.89
C ALA A 211 -29.16 -11.80 6.14
N SER A 212 -28.13 -12.19 6.89
CA SER A 212 -27.62 -11.42 8.03
C SER A 212 -27.20 -10.01 7.63
N VAL A 213 -26.55 -9.83 6.48
CA VAL A 213 -26.20 -8.49 5.97
C VAL A 213 -27.45 -7.65 5.75
N SER A 214 -28.44 -8.18 5.02
CA SER A 214 -29.67 -7.44 4.69
C SER A 214 -30.54 -7.10 5.91
N GLN A 215 -30.42 -7.85 7.01
CA GLN A 215 -31.20 -7.63 8.24
C GLN A 215 -30.45 -6.78 9.27
N ASN A 216 -29.17 -6.48 9.05
CA ASN A 216 -28.34 -5.77 10.02
C ASN A 216 -28.57 -4.26 9.94
N ARG A 217 -28.94 -3.63 11.07
CA ARG A 217 -29.21 -2.18 11.14
C ARG A 217 -27.97 -1.30 10.95
N ASN A 218 -26.79 -1.84 11.19
CA ASN A 218 -25.53 -1.13 11.02
C ASN A 218 -24.98 -1.24 9.60
N ILE A 219 -25.53 -2.12 8.76
CA ILE A 219 -25.08 -2.30 7.38
C ILE A 219 -26.12 -1.69 6.43
N GLU A 220 -25.68 -0.72 5.64
CA GLU A 220 -26.44 -0.20 4.51
C GLU A 220 -25.96 -0.87 3.24
N LEU A 221 -26.83 -1.70 2.68
CA LEU A 221 -26.53 -2.48 1.48
C LEU A 221 -26.95 -1.71 0.22
N LEU A 222 -25.96 -1.30 -0.58
CA LEU A 222 -26.14 -0.61 -1.85
C LEU A 222 -25.80 -1.59 -2.99
N THR A 223 -26.82 -2.30 -3.49
CA THR A 223 -26.65 -3.22 -4.64
C THR A 223 -26.97 -2.54 -5.95
N TYR A 224 -26.46 -3.11 -7.05
CA TYR A 224 -26.50 -2.50 -8.36
C TYR A 224 -25.89 -1.09 -8.36
N ALA A 225 -24.75 -0.96 -7.68
CA ALA A 225 -24.14 0.31 -7.32
C ALA A 225 -22.63 0.30 -7.57
N GLU A 226 -22.08 1.41 -8.03
CA GLU A 226 -20.66 1.55 -8.36
C GLU A 226 -20.09 2.84 -7.75
N VAL A 227 -18.86 2.77 -7.26
CA VAL A 227 -18.15 3.95 -6.76
C VAL A 227 -17.67 4.78 -7.95
N ARG A 228 -17.99 6.08 -7.98
CA ARG A 228 -17.64 7.02 -9.06
C ARG A 228 -16.51 7.95 -8.71
N GLU A 229 -16.44 8.39 -7.45
CA GLU A 229 -15.41 9.29 -6.98
C GLU A 229 -15.11 9.02 -5.51
N ILE A 230 -13.83 9.13 -5.14
CA ILE A 230 -13.36 9.06 -3.76
C ILE A 230 -12.43 10.25 -3.55
N THR A 231 -12.81 11.14 -2.64
CA THR A 231 -12.00 12.29 -2.21
C THR A 231 -11.80 12.26 -0.70
N GLY A 232 -11.01 13.19 -0.19
CA GLY A 232 -10.69 13.29 1.23
C GLY A 232 -9.49 12.44 1.64
N VAL A 233 -9.39 12.22 2.95
CA VAL A 233 -8.17 11.77 3.64
C VAL A 233 -8.45 10.54 4.50
N PRO A 234 -7.42 9.77 4.87
CA PRO A 234 -7.59 8.67 5.82
C PRO A 234 -8.25 9.15 7.11
N GLY A 235 -9.41 8.59 7.44
CA GLY A 235 -10.25 9.02 8.58
C GLY A 235 -11.44 9.92 8.17
N ASP A 236 -11.42 10.53 6.98
CA ASP A 236 -12.50 11.38 6.47
C ASP A 236 -12.57 11.37 4.93
N PHE A 237 -13.03 10.24 4.39
CA PHE A 237 -13.29 10.06 2.97
C PHE A 237 -14.72 10.48 2.61
N HIS A 238 -14.83 11.13 1.45
CA HIS A 238 -16.10 11.49 0.82
C HIS A 238 -16.23 10.69 -0.47
N VAL A 239 -17.27 9.87 -0.57
CA VAL A 239 -17.42 8.89 -1.64
C VAL A 239 -18.73 9.12 -2.37
N ARG A 240 -18.66 9.35 -3.69
CA ARG A 240 -19.84 9.37 -4.55
C ARG A 240 -20.09 7.98 -5.12
N VAL A 241 -21.27 7.44 -4.83
CA VAL A 241 -21.72 6.13 -5.34
C VAL A 241 -22.89 6.34 -6.29
N PHE A 242 -22.79 5.78 -7.48
CA PHE A 242 -23.87 5.76 -8.45
C PHE A 242 -24.69 4.49 -8.31
N LEU A 243 -25.95 4.65 -7.89
CA LEU A 243 -26.96 3.61 -7.93
C LEU A 243 -27.46 3.50 -9.36
N LYS A 244 -27.13 2.41 -10.05
CA LYS A 244 -27.54 2.17 -11.43
C LYS A 244 -29.06 2.08 -11.52
N PRO A 245 -29.67 2.44 -12.67
CA PRO A 245 -31.10 2.31 -12.86
C PRO A 245 -31.51 0.85 -12.77
N ARG A 246 -32.13 0.46 -11.65
CA ARG A 246 -32.62 -0.91 -11.43
C ARG A 246 -33.94 -1.15 -12.16
N GLY A 247 -34.71 -0.08 -12.35
CA GLY A 247 -36.06 -0.11 -12.90
C GLY A 247 -37.10 -0.81 -12.02
N VAL A 248 -36.71 -1.16 -10.79
CA VAL A 248 -37.56 -1.83 -9.80
C VAL A 248 -37.25 -1.26 -8.43
N ASN A 249 -38.26 -0.75 -7.74
CA ASN A 249 -38.16 -0.33 -6.35
C ASN A 249 -38.01 -1.58 -5.45
N VAL A 250 -36.88 -1.68 -4.75
CA VAL A 250 -36.52 -2.83 -3.90
C VAL A 250 -37.47 -2.99 -2.71
N GLU A 251 -37.96 -1.89 -2.13
CA GLU A 251 -38.84 -1.91 -0.96
C GLU A 251 -40.26 -2.35 -1.31
N GLU A 252 -40.74 -1.99 -2.50
CA GLU A 252 -42.09 -2.33 -2.98
C GLU A 252 -42.15 -3.72 -3.66
N CYS A 253 -41.01 -4.22 -4.14
CA CYS A 253 -40.94 -5.49 -4.85
C CYS A 253 -41.14 -6.69 -3.91
N ILE A 254 -42.11 -7.55 -4.24
CA ILE A 254 -42.39 -8.78 -3.48
C ILE A 254 -41.79 -10.04 -4.11
N GLY A 255 -40.91 -9.90 -5.12
CA GLY A 255 -40.23 -11.04 -5.73
C GLY A 255 -41.12 -12.05 -6.48
N CYS A 256 -42.36 -11.70 -6.85
CA CYS A 256 -43.34 -12.68 -7.39
C CYS A 256 -43.07 -13.20 -8.82
N GLY A 257 -42.18 -12.57 -9.59
CA GLY A 257 -41.77 -13.02 -10.93
C GLY A 257 -42.78 -12.81 -12.06
N THR A 258 -43.91 -12.13 -11.83
CA THR A 258 -44.88 -11.83 -12.89
C THR A 258 -44.27 -10.99 -14.03
N CYS A 259 -43.43 -10.01 -13.69
CA CYS A 259 -42.73 -9.17 -14.67
C CYS A 259 -41.83 -9.97 -15.63
N SER A 260 -41.14 -10.97 -15.12
CA SER A 260 -40.30 -11.87 -15.94
C SER A 260 -41.14 -12.73 -16.87
N ARG A 261 -42.25 -13.29 -16.39
CA ARG A 261 -43.15 -14.16 -17.18
C ARG A 261 -43.78 -13.44 -18.38
N VAL A 262 -44.10 -12.15 -18.25
CA VAL A 262 -44.69 -11.35 -19.34
C VAL A 262 -43.65 -10.69 -20.26
N CYS A 263 -42.37 -10.72 -19.88
CA CYS A 263 -41.29 -10.12 -20.65
C CYS A 263 -41.05 -10.88 -21.96
N PRO A 264 -41.19 -10.24 -23.14
CA PRO A 264 -40.99 -10.92 -24.42
C PRO A 264 -39.51 -11.04 -24.82
N VAL A 265 -38.61 -10.32 -24.13
CA VAL A 265 -37.18 -10.27 -24.47
C VAL A 265 -36.41 -11.35 -23.73
N GLU A 266 -35.54 -12.05 -24.46
CA GLU A 266 -34.53 -12.95 -23.90
C GLU A 266 -33.14 -12.43 -24.22
N THR A 267 -32.24 -12.53 -23.25
CA THR A 267 -30.83 -12.16 -23.36
C THR A 267 -29.95 -13.20 -22.66
N VAL A 268 -28.64 -13.04 -22.74
CA VAL A 268 -27.64 -13.94 -22.15
C VAL A 268 -27.79 -13.98 -20.63
N ASP A 269 -27.67 -15.17 -20.05
CA ASP A 269 -27.69 -15.37 -18.59
C ASP A 269 -26.28 -15.31 -18.00
N ASP A 270 -25.92 -14.13 -17.48
CA ASP A 270 -24.59 -13.85 -16.89
C ASP A 270 -24.33 -14.65 -15.61
N TYR A 271 -25.37 -14.95 -14.83
CA TYR A 271 -25.23 -15.76 -13.62
C TYR A 271 -24.83 -17.20 -13.95
N ASN A 272 -25.36 -17.71 -15.07
CA ASN A 272 -25.09 -19.04 -15.57
C ASN A 272 -23.95 -19.08 -16.62
N GLU A 273 -23.03 -18.11 -16.58
CA GLU A 273 -21.80 -18.09 -17.41
C GLU A 273 -22.09 -18.22 -18.92
N GLY A 274 -23.21 -17.63 -19.37
CA GLY A 274 -23.64 -17.62 -20.77
C GLY A 274 -24.21 -18.95 -21.29
N LEU A 275 -24.38 -19.96 -20.43
CA LEU A 275 -24.91 -21.29 -20.81
C LEU A 275 -26.44 -21.33 -21.00
N GLY A 276 -27.12 -20.19 -20.90
CA GLY A 276 -28.57 -20.10 -20.97
C GLY A 276 -29.07 -18.71 -21.32
N LYS A 277 -30.39 -18.56 -21.32
CA LYS A 277 -31.07 -17.29 -21.55
C LYS A 277 -31.87 -16.88 -20.32
N ARG A 278 -31.87 -15.59 -20.01
CA ARG A 278 -32.75 -14.97 -19.03
C ARG A 278 -33.65 -13.93 -19.71
N LYS A 279 -34.67 -13.47 -19.00
CA LYS A 279 -35.50 -12.34 -19.46
C LYS A 279 -34.82 -11.01 -19.17
N ALA A 280 -35.23 -9.93 -19.85
CA ALA A 280 -34.78 -8.58 -19.52
C ALA A 280 -35.26 -8.14 -18.12
N ALA A 281 -36.44 -8.58 -17.69
CA ALA A 281 -36.88 -8.48 -16.29
C ALA A 281 -36.48 -9.76 -15.54
N TYR A 282 -35.51 -9.68 -14.64
CA TYR A 282 -34.88 -10.86 -14.03
C TYR A 282 -34.56 -10.67 -12.55
N ILE A 283 -34.34 -11.79 -11.87
CA ILE A 283 -33.66 -11.87 -10.57
C ILE A 283 -32.41 -12.73 -10.80
N PRO A 284 -31.21 -12.34 -10.32
CA PRO A 284 -29.97 -13.05 -10.67
C PRO A 284 -30.01 -14.55 -10.36
N PHE A 285 -30.53 -14.90 -9.19
CA PHE A 285 -30.75 -16.28 -8.75
C PHE A 285 -31.85 -16.31 -7.67
N PRO A 286 -32.46 -17.47 -7.37
CA PRO A 286 -33.64 -17.52 -6.50
C PRO A 286 -33.41 -16.98 -5.07
N GLN A 287 -32.21 -17.16 -4.53
CA GLN A 287 -31.82 -16.72 -3.18
C GLN A 287 -31.14 -15.34 -3.16
N ALA A 288 -31.32 -14.53 -4.21
CA ALA A 288 -30.68 -13.23 -4.33
C ALA A 288 -31.02 -12.31 -3.15
N VAL A 289 -30.03 -11.50 -2.75
CA VAL A 289 -30.13 -10.50 -1.70
C VAL A 289 -29.64 -9.15 -2.24
N PRO A 290 -30.51 -8.14 -2.33
CA PRO A 290 -31.93 -8.15 -1.96
C PRO A 290 -32.77 -9.07 -2.87
N SER A 291 -33.88 -9.59 -2.34
CA SER A 291 -34.81 -10.45 -3.09
C SER A 291 -35.74 -9.62 -3.99
N ALA A 292 -35.13 -8.89 -4.93
CA ALA A 292 -35.80 -7.97 -5.83
C ALA A 292 -35.40 -8.20 -7.28
N TYR A 293 -36.36 -7.99 -8.18
CA TYR A 293 -36.12 -8.03 -9.62
C TYR A 293 -35.30 -6.81 -10.07
N THR A 294 -34.77 -6.89 -11.29
CA THR A 294 -34.01 -5.85 -11.99
C THR A 294 -34.44 -5.85 -13.46
N ILE A 295 -34.46 -4.67 -14.06
CA ILE A 295 -34.61 -4.50 -15.50
C ILE A 295 -33.23 -4.29 -16.10
N ASP A 296 -32.85 -5.20 -16.99
CA ASP A 296 -31.69 -5.03 -17.87
C ASP A 296 -32.06 -4.03 -18.97
N PHE A 297 -31.64 -2.78 -18.81
CA PHE A 297 -31.97 -1.70 -19.74
C PHE A 297 -31.22 -1.79 -21.08
N GLU A 298 -30.13 -2.56 -21.17
CA GLU A 298 -29.45 -2.79 -22.44
C GLU A 298 -30.27 -3.74 -23.34
N ALA A 299 -30.92 -4.74 -22.74
CA ALA A 299 -31.80 -5.67 -23.46
C ALA A 299 -33.25 -5.18 -23.59
N CYS A 300 -33.75 -4.38 -22.63
CA CYS A 300 -35.16 -4.01 -22.53
C CYS A 300 -35.66 -3.16 -23.72
N THR A 301 -36.77 -3.57 -24.34
CA THR A 301 -37.44 -2.82 -25.42
C THR A 301 -38.42 -1.74 -24.93
N ARG A 302 -38.51 -1.53 -23.61
CA ARG A 302 -39.45 -0.60 -22.95
C ARG A 302 -40.93 -0.79 -23.34
N CYS A 303 -41.37 -2.02 -23.60
CA CYS A 303 -42.74 -2.32 -24.05
C CYS A 303 -43.87 -2.16 -23.00
N GLY A 304 -43.56 -1.83 -21.74
CA GLY A 304 -44.56 -1.57 -20.69
C GLY A 304 -45.25 -2.79 -20.05
N ARG A 305 -45.21 -3.98 -20.67
CA ARG A 305 -45.92 -5.18 -20.17
C ARG A 305 -45.60 -5.56 -18.72
N CYS A 306 -44.35 -5.41 -18.30
CA CYS A 306 -43.93 -5.70 -16.93
C CYS A 306 -44.55 -4.72 -15.92
N VAL A 307 -44.71 -3.44 -16.30
CA VAL A 307 -45.33 -2.39 -15.49
C VAL A 307 -46.80 -2.72 -15.27
N GLU A 308 -47.54 -3.00 -16.34
CA GLU A 308 -48.97 -3.36 -16.28
C GLU A 308 -49.22 -4.61 -15.43
N ALA A 309 -48.32 -5.59 -15.51
CA ALA A 309 -48.46 -6.85 -14.79
C ALA A 309 -47.97 -6.81 -13.32
N CYS A 310 -47.35 -5.70 -12.88
CA CYS A 310 -46.81 -5.60 -11.53
C CYS A 310 -47.90 -5.28 -10.50
N PRO A 311 -48.22 -6.19 -9.56
CA PRO A 311 -49.32 -5.97 -8.61
C PRO A 311 -49.05 -4.88 -7.57
N ARG A 312 -47.77 -4.48 -7.39
CA ARG A 312 -47.34 -3.48 -6.42
C ARG A 312 -46.97 -2.14 -7.07
N GLY A 313 -47.01 -2.04 -8.41
CA GLY A 313 -46.56 -0.84 -9.11
C GLY A 313 -45.07 -0.53 -8.89
N ALA A 314 -44.24 -1.54 -8.61
CA ALA A 314 -42.85 -1.36 -8.21
C ALA A 314 -41.89 -1.11 -9.39
N ILE A 315 -42.35 -1.11 -10.64
CA ILE A 315 -41.51 -1.04 -11.83
C ILE A 315 -41.59 0.35 -12.44
N ASP A 316 -40.41 0.94 -12.66
CA ASP A 316 -40.24 2.24 -13.31
C ASP A 316 -39.26 2.09 -14.48
N LEU A 317 -39.75 2.24 -15.71
CA LEU A 317 -38.91 2.13 -16.90
C LEU A 317 -38.16 3.42 -17.24
N GLU A 318 -38.46 4.52 -16.54
CA GLU A 318 -37.79 5.81 -16.67
C GLU A 318 -36.75 6.06 -15.57
N ASP A 319 -36.48 5.06 -14.72
CA ASP A 319 -35.42 5.09 -13.73
C ASP A 319 -34.08 5.45 -14.40
N ARG A 320 -33.46 6.54 -13.92
CA ARG A 320 -32.17 7.04 -14.43
C ARG A 320 -31.01 6.71 -13.50
N GLY A 321 -31.26 5.98 -12.42
CA GLY A 321 -30.33 5.86 -11.32
C GLY A 321 -30.21 7.18 -10.55
N LYS A 322 -29.38 7.16 -9.52
CA LYS A 322 -29.11 8.35 -8.70
C LYS A 322 -27.74 8.25 -8.07
N GLU A 323 -27.16 9.40 -7.76
CA GLU A 323 -25.94 9.48 -6.96
C GLU A 323 -26.28 9.62 -5.48
N VAL A 324 -25.46 8.97 -4.65
CA VAL A 324 -25.49 9.12 -3.19
C VAL A 324 -24.09 9.46 -2.71
N GLU A 325 -24.01 10.40 -1.77
CA GLU A 325 -22.76 10.78 -1.12
C GLU A 325 -22.64 10.09 0.22
N LEU A 326 -21.50 9.43 0.43
CA LEU A 326 -21.18 8.71 1.66
C LEU A 326 -19.97 9.35 2.32
N LYS A 327 -20.05 9.54 3.64
CA LYS A 327 -18.92 9.95 4.47
C LYS A 327 -18.44 8.77 5.28
N VAL A 328 -17.16 8.38 5.14
CA VAL A 328 -16.57 7.20 5.78
C VAL A 328 -15.16 7.47 6.25
N GLY A 329 -14.73 6.84 7.34
CA GLY A 329 -13.36 6.99 7.85
C GLY A 329 -12.38 5.98 7.26
N ALA A 330 -12.88 4.81 6.83
CA ALA A 330 -12.06 3.75 6.24
C ALA A 330 -12.75 3.09 5.06
N ILE A 331 -11.95 2.47 4.18
CA ILE A 331 -12.41 1.77 2.98
C ILE A 331 -11.78 0.36 2.94
N ILE A 332 -12.58 -0.66 2.62
CA ILE A 332 -12.12 -2.03 2.39
C ILE A 332 -12.44 -2.47 0.96
N LEU A 333 -11.40 -2.78 0.20
CA LEU A 333 -11.47 -3.36 -1.15
C LEU A 333 -11.68 -4.88 -1.07
N ALA A 334 -12.78 -5.37 -1.64
CA ALA A 334 -13.16 -6.78 -1.65
C ALA A 334 -13.82 -7.21 -2.98
N THR A 335 -13.40 -6.62 -4.09
CA THR A 335 -14.02 -6.75 -5.43
C THR A 335 -13.82 -8.10 -6.10
N GLY A 336 -13.03 -8.99 -5.50
CA GLY A 336 -12.86 -10.37 -5.98
C GLY A 336 -11.93 -10.46 -7.18
N PHE A 337 -12.36 -11.16 -8.24
CA PHE A 337 -11.55 -11.50 -9.40
C PHE A 337 -12.40 -11.68 -10.66
N GLN A 338 -11.75 -11.86 -11.80
CA GLN A 338 -12.33 -12.33 -13.05
C GLN A 338 -11.54 -13.53 -13.59
N LEU A 339 -12.15 -14.31 -14.48
CA LEU A 339 -11.42 -15.31 -15.26
C LEU A 339 -10.81 -14.67 -16.50
N TYR A 340 -9.60 -15.08 -16.84
CA TYR A 340 -8.98 -14.72 -18.10
C TYR A 340 -9.82 -15.20 -19.29
N ASP A 341 -9.91 -14.36 -20.30
CA ASP A 341 -10.66 -14.65 -21.53
C ASP A 341 -9.95 -15.73 -22.36
N MET A 342 -10.49 -16.95 -22.30
CA MET A 342 -9.93 -18.11 -22.97
C MET A 342 -10.01 -18.05 -24.50
N THR A 343 -10.77 -17.11 -25.10
CA THR A 343 -10.75 -16.93 -26.56
C THR A 343 -9.39 -16.43 -27.08
N ARG A 344 -8.58 -15.84 -26.20
CA ARG A 344 -7.20 -15.41 -26.48
C ARG A 344 -6.20 -16.56 -26.56
N LEU A 345 -6.61 -17.78 -26.18
CA LEU A 345 -5.80 -19.00 -26.24
C LEU A 345 -6.42 -19.97 -27.26
N PRO A 346 -6.27 -19.69 -28.58
CA PRO A 346 -6.95 -20.42 -29.65
C PRO A 346 -6.59 -21.90 -29.70
N GLN A 347 -5.44 -22.30 -29.17
CA GLN A 347 -5.02 -23.70 -29.07
C GLN A 347 -5.99 -24.56 -28.25
N TYR A 348 -6.75 -23.95 -27.35
CA TYR A 348 -7.77 -24.65 -26.57
C TYR A 348 -9.16 -24.63 -27.23
N GLY A 349 -9.37 -23.83 -28.27
CA GLY A 349 -10.62 -23.82 -29.03
C GLY A 349 -11.87 -23.35 -28.28
N TYR A 350 -11.70 -22.65 -27.15
CA TYR A 350 -12.82 -22.06 -26.41
C TYR A 350 -13.62 -21.06 -27.28
N GLY A 351 -14.95 -21.10 -27.18
CA GLY A 351 -15.86 -20.29 -28.00
C GLY A 351 -16.04 -20.80 -29.44
N LYS A 352 -15.16 -21.68 -29.93
CA LYS A 352 -15.26 -22.31 -31.25
C LYS A 352 -15.79 -23.74 -31.17
N TYR A 353 -15.33 -24.52 -30.20
CA TYR A 353 -15.72 -25.91 -30.03
C TYR A 353 -16.84 -26.04 -29.00
N PRO A 354 -17.98 -26.69 -29.34
CA PRO A 354 -19.16 -26.77 -28.46
C PRO A 354 -18.92 -27.54 -27.16
N ASN A 355 -17.88 -28.37 -27.14
CA ASN A 355 -17.46 -29.29 -26.10
C ASN A 355 -16.26 -28.77 -25.28
N VAL A 356 -15.90 -27.49 -25.40
CA VAL A 356 -14.89 -26.85 -24.57
C VAL A 356 -15.54 -25.75 -23.73
N ILE A 357 -15.47 -25.89 -22.41
CA ILE A 357 -16.06 -24.96 -21.44
C ILE A 357 -15.04 -24.53 -20.39
N THR A 358 -15.36 -23.52 -19.59
CA THR A 358 -14.57 -23.14 -18.41
C THR A 358 -15.01 -23.92 -17.16
N SER A 359 -14.19 -23.91 -16.11
CA SER A 359 -14.55 -24.49 -14.81
C SER A 359 -15.77 -23.82 -14.19
N LEU A 360 -15.94 -22.50 -14.28
CA LEU A 360 -17.16 -21.84 -13.80
C LEU A 360 -18.41 -22.29 -14.56
N GLN A 361 -18.31 -22.53 -15.87
CA GLN A 361 -19.40 -23.12 -16.64
C GLN A 361 -19.73 -24.54 -16.15
N MET A 362 -18.72 -25.35 -15.82
CA MET A 362 -18.93 -26.67 -15.21
C MET A 362 -19.61 -26.58 -13.84
N GLU A 363 -19.25 -25.61 -12.99
CA GLU A 363 -19.95 -25.36 -11.71
C GLU A 363 -21.46 -25.16 -11.93
N ARG A 364 -21.82 -24.35 -12.94
CA ARG A 364 -23.22 -24.11 -13.29
C ARG A 364 -23.91 -25.35 -13.86
N ILE A 365 -23.21 -26.19 -14.63
CA ILE A 365 -23.74 -27.48 -15.12
C ILE A 365 -23.97 -28.47 -13.98
N LEU A 366 -23.11 -28.48 -12.96
CA LEU A 366 -23.22 -29.38 -11.81
C LEU A 366 -24.30 -28.95 -10.80
N ASP A 367 -24.71 -27.68 -10.84
CA ASP A 367 -25.71 -27.10 -9.95
C ASP A 367 -27.15 -27.47 -10.36
N VAL A 368 -27.95 -27.85 -9.37
CA VAL A 368 -29.38 -28.20 -9.53
C VAL A 368 -30.24 -26.99 -9.93
N THR A 369 -29.79 -25.78 -9.55
CA THR A 369 -30.38 -24.49 -9.95
C THR A 369 -29.74 -23.92 -11.22
N GLY A 370 -28.77 -24.64 -11.80
CA GLY A 370 -28.11 -24.27 -13.03
C GLY A 370 -28.97 -24.52 -14.28
N PRO A 371 -28.48 -24.09 -15.46
CA PRO A 371 -29.27 -24.06 -16.70
C PRO A 371 -29.61 -25.47 -17.22
N THR A 372 -28.83 -26.48 -16.85
CA THR A 372 -29.07 -27.87 -17.24
C THR A 372 -29.88 -28.65 -16.19
N GLY A 373 -30.16 -28.07 -15.02
CA GLY A 373 -30.78 -28.76 -13.89
C GLY A 373 -29.92 -29.92 -13.38
N SER A 374 -28.61 -29.73 -13.29
CA SER A 374 -27.61 -30.75 -12.96
C SER A 374 -27.48 -31.91 -13.97
N ARG A 375 -28.04 -31.80 -15.18
CA ARG A 375 -27.84 -32.80 -16.25
C ARG A 375 -26.45 -32.63 -16.87
N LEU A 376 -25.70 -33.73 -16.95
CA LEU A 376 -24.35 -33.78 -17.52
C LEU A 376 -24.42 -33.87 -19.04
N ILE A 377 -24.55 -32.72 -19.67
CA ILE A 377 -24.68 -32.58 -21.12
C ILE A 377 -23.68 -31.55 -21.65
N VAL A 378 -23.30 -31.70 -22.92
CA VAL A 378 -22.63 -30.64 -23.68
C VAL A 378 -23.65 -29.53 -23.91
N PRO A 379 -23.49 -28.31 -23.36
CA PRO A 379 -24.55 -27.30 -23.36
C PRO A 379 -25.05 -26.92 -24.77
N ALA A 380 -24.13 -26.85 -25.73
CA ALA A 380 -24.44 -26.44 -27.10
C ALA A 380 -25.20 -27.51 -27.91
N THR A 381 -25.02 -28.81 -27.60
CA THR A 381 -25.59 -29.91 -28.40
C THR A 381 -26.62 -30.76 -27.64
N GLY A 382 -26.68 -30.65 -26.31
CA GLY A 382 -27.53 -31.46 -25.45
C GLY A 382 -27.10 -32.93 -25.30
N ARG A 383 -25.96 -33.32 -25.89
CA ARG A 383 -25.43 -34.68 -25.84
C ARG A 383 -24.97 -35.04 -24.42
N GLU A 384 -25.25 -36.26 -23.99
CA GLU A 384 -24.79 -36.81 -22.72
C GLU A 384 -23.25 -36.88 -22.63
N VAL A 385 -22.71 -36.50 -21.48
CA VAL A 385 -21.27 -36.50 -21.19
C VAL A 385 -20.93 -37.73 -20.35
N ARG A 386 -20.05 -38.60 -20.86
CA ARG A 386 -19.55 -39.80 -20.14
C ARG A 386 -18.07 -39.73 -19.83
N SER A 387 -17.33 -38.83 -20.49
CA SER A 387 -15.90 -38.64 -20.35
C SER A 387 -15.55 -37.14 -20.32
N VAL A 388 -14.76 -36.72 -19.32
CA VAL A 388 -14.38 -35.30 -19.10
C VAL A 388 -12.87 -35.16 -18.87
N ALA A 389 -12.22 -34.25 -19.60
CA ALA A 389 -10.84 -33.85 -19.30
C ALA A 389 -10.76 -32.43 -18.72
N PHE A 390 -10.12 -32.28 -17.57
CA PHE A 390 -9.73 -30.99 -17.00
C PHE A 390 -8.34 -30.61 -17.47
N ILE A 391 -8.19 -29.36 -17.89
CA ILE A 391 -6.91 -28.77 -18.31
C ILE A 391 -6.48 -27.77 -17.26
N LEU A 392 -5.60 -28.20 -16.35
CA LEU A 392 -5.06 -27.30 -15.33
C LEU A 392 -4.07 -26.32 -15.94
N CYS A 393 -3.91 -25.17 -15.29
CA CYS A 393 -3.00 -24.11 -15.74
C CYS A 393 -3.26 -23.70 -17.21
N ALA A 394 -4.52 -23.72 -17.65
CA ALA A 394 -4.89 -23.35 -19.01
C ALA A 394 -4.72 -21.83 -19.19
N GLY A 395 -3.48 -21.40 -19.46
CA GLY A 395 -3.07 -20.00 -19.50
C GLY A 395 -2.43 -19.47 -18.21
N SER A 396 -2.31 -20.26 -17.15
CA SER A 396 -1.56 -19.87 -15.93
C SER A 396 -0.18 -20.50 -15.93
N ARG A 397 0.80 -19.87 -15.25
CA ARG A 397 2.20 -20.31 -15.30
C ARG A 397 2.70 -20.41 -16.75
N ASP A 398 2.29 -19.43 -17.55
CA ASP A 398 2.57 -19.33 -18.97
C ASP A 398 3.15 -17.93 -19.23
N THR A 399 4.46 -17.88 -19.46
CA THR A 399 5.22 -16.63 -19.65
C THR A 399 5.15 -16.11 -21.08
N GLU A 400 4.55 -16.84 -22.02
CA GLU A 400 4.55 -16.48 -23.44
C GLU A 400 3.21 -15.89 -23.87
N VAL A 401 2.10 -16.56 -23.54
CA VAL A 401 0.75 -16.20 -24.07
C VAL A 401 -0.32 -16.04 -22.99
N GLY A 402 -0.07 -16.55 -21.78
CA GLY A 402 -0.99 -16.47 -20.66
C GLY A 402 -0.53 -15.48 -19.59
N VAL A 403 -0.61 -15.91 -18.33
CA VAL A 403 -0.07 -15.18 -17.17
C VAL A 403 1.05 -15.98 -16.49
N PRO A 404 2.11 -15.31 -15.99
CA PRO A 404 3.29 -16.00 -15.46
C PRO A 404 3.04 -16.66 -14.09
N TYR A 405 2.02 -16.22 -13.35
CA TYR A 405 1.74 -16.64 -11.99
C TYR A 405 0.75 -17.82 -11.91
N CYS A 406 0.63 -18.38 -10.71
CA CYS A 406 -0.28 -19.49 -10.40
C CYS A 406 -1.58 -18.98 -9.77
N SER A 407 -2.73 -19.42 -10.30
CA SER A 407 -4.05 -19.06 -9.72
C SER A 407 -4.44 -19.83 -8.45
N ARG A 408 -3.54 -20.65 -7.90
CA ARG A 408 -3.58 -21.32 -6.57
C ARG A 408 -4.73 -22.30 -6.29
N VAL A 409 -5.94 -22.06 -6.77
CA VAL A 409 -7.15 -22.83 -6.44
C VAL A 409 -7.58 -23.82 -7.53
N CYS A 410 -7.02 -23.73 -8.74
CA CYS A 410 -7.44 -24.52 -9.90
C CYS A 410 -7.24 -26.02 -9.77
N CYS A 411 -6.17 -26.46 -9.11
CA CYS A 411 -6.00 -27.86 -8.77
C CYS A 411 -7.16 -28.37 -7.89
N LEU A 412 -7.57 -27.56 -6.91
CA LEU A 412 -8.54 -27.96 -5.89
C LEU A 412 -9.97 -27.97 -6.42
N TYR A 413 -10.40 -26.92 -7.14
CA TYR A 413 -11.74 -26.93 -7.71
C TYR A 413 -11.89 -28.00 -8.80
N ALA A 414 -10.84 -28.28 -9.58
CA ALA A 414 -10.89 -29.33 -10.60
C ALA A 414 -11.02 -30.71 -9.95
N MET A 415 -10.29 -30.99 -8.87
CA MET A 415 -10.46 -32.23 -8.09
C MET A 415 -11.87 -32.33 -7.50
N LYS A 416 -12.41 -31.21 -7.00
CA LYS A 416 -13.78 -31.13 -6.48
C LYS A 416 -14.82 -31.44 -7.55
N GLU A 417 -14.74 -30.81 -8.71
CA GLU A 417 -15.65 -31.07 -9.83
C GLU A 417 -15.48 -32.51 -10.35
N ALA A 418 -14.24 -33.01 -10.43
CA ALA A 418 -13.93 -34.38 -10.81
C ALA A 418 -14.57 -35.40 -9.87
N GLU A 419 -14.48 -35.22 -8.55
CA GLU A 419 -15.15 -36.11 -7.59
C GLU A 419 -16.66 -36.14 -7.78
N LEU A 420 -17.29 -34.98 -8.00
CA LEU A 420 -18.74 -34.89 -8.24
C LEU A 420 -19.16 -35.60 -9.54
N LEU A 421 -18.29 -35.59 -10.55
CA LEU A 421 -18.49 -36.32 -11.81
C LEU A 421 -18.28 -37.84 -11.63
N ARG A 422 -17.25 -38.24 -10.88
CA ARG A 422 -16.99 -39.66 -10.53
C ARG A 422 -18.13 -40.29 -9.76
N ASP A 423 -18.72 -39.55 -8.81
CA ASP A 423 -19.90 -39.99 -8.04
C ASP A 423 -21.13 -40.25 -8.96
N ARG A 424 -21.10 -39.74 -10.20
CA ARG A 424 -22.14 -39.92 -11.23
C ARG A 424 -21.70 -40.89 -12.35
N GLY A 425 -20.59 -41.60 -12.18
CA GLY A 425 -20.10 -42.62 -13.12
C GLY A 425 -19.40 -42.08 -14.36
N VAL A 426 -19.04 -40.79 -14.40
CA VAL A 426 -18.28 -40.19 -15.52
C VAL A 426 -16.81 -40.54 -15.41
N GLU A 427 -16.15 -40.83 -16.53
CA GLU A 427 -14.71 -40.99 -16.61
C GLU A 427 -14.02 -39.62 -16.62
N VAL A 428 -13.03 -39.41 -15.74
CA VAL A 428 -12.44 -38.09 -15.54
C VAL A 428 -10.92 -38.15 -15.60
N TRP A 429 -10.34 -37.24 -16.37
CA TRP A 429 -8.90 -37.01 -16.46
C TRP A 429 -8.58 -35.59 -16.03
N ILE A 430 -7.49 -35.42 -15.28
CA ILE A 430 -6.92 -34.12 -14.93
C ILE A 430 -5.51 -34.07 -15.51
N HIS A 431 -5.33 -33.21 -16.51
CA HIS A 431 -4.01 -32.92 -17.09
C HIS A 431 -3.35 -31.78 -16.32
N TYR A 432 -2.16 -32.01 -15.79
CA TYR A 432 -1.51 -31.11 -14.84
C TYR A 432 0.01 -31.04 -14.97
N ILE A 433 0.61 -29.93 -14.54
CA ILE A 433 2.08 -29.82 -14.38
C ILE A 433 2.47 -30.26 -12.97
N ASP A 434 1.89 -29.59 -11.96
CA ASP A 434 2.02 -29.92 -10.54
C ASP A 434 0.62 -29.88 -9.88
N ILE A 435 0.32 -30.83 -9.01
CA ILE A 435 -0.83 -30.73 -8.12
C ILE A 435 -0.44 -29.84 -6.95
N ARG A 436 -1.08 -28.68 -6.85
CA ARG A 436 -0.88 -27.73 -5.75
C ARG A 436 -2.07 -27.83 -4.79
N ALA A 437 -1.88 -28.63 -3.75
CA ALA A 437 -2.85 -28.82 -2.68
C ALA A 437 -2.35 -28.27 -1.32
N PRO A 438 -1.88 -27.01 -1.21
CA PRO A 438 -1.37 -26.47 0.05
C PRO A 438 -2.53 -26.05 0.96
N GLY A 439 -2.69 -26.73 2.10
CA GLY A 439 -3.72 -26.38 3.07
C GLY A 439 -4.10 -27.54 3.96
N ARG A 440 -4.93 -27.27 4.97
CA ARG A 440 -5.42 -28.31 5.87
C ARG A 440 -6.37 -29.23 5.11
N ARG A 441 -6.03 -30.53 5.05
CA ARG A 441 -6.81 -31.59 4.40
C ARG A 441 -6.82 -31.58 2.86
N TYR A 442 -6.01 -30.76 2.21
CA TYR A 442 -6.01 -30.64 0.75
C TYR A 442 -5.25 -31.79 0.06
N GLU A 443 -4.19 -32.29 0.68
CA GLU A 443 -3.47 -33.48 0.19
C GLU A 443 -4.34 -34.75 0.34
N GLU A 444 -5.07 -34.87 1.44
CA GLU A 444 -6.02 -35.95 1.66
C GLU A 444 -7.19 -35.86 0.67
N PHE A 445 -7.61 -34.65 0.30
CA PHE A 445 -8.60 -34.43 -0.75
C PHE A 445 -8.08 -34.86 -2.13
N TYR A 446 -6.82 -34.56 -2.45
CA TYR A 446 -6.17 -35.08 -3.65
C TYR A 446 -6.14 -36.62 -3.68
N ARG A 447 -5.74 -37.25 -2.56
CA ARG A 447 -5.76 -38.71 -2.44
C ARG A 447 -7.17 -39.29 -2.62
N ALA A 448 -8.18 -38.66 -2.03
CA ALA A 448 -9.58 -39.09 -2.18
C ALA A 448 -10.04 -39.07 -3.65
N ALA A 449 -9.66 -38.04 -4.41
CA ALA A 449 -9.94 -37.99 -5.84
C ALA A 449 -9.26 -39.15 -6.62
N GLN A 450 -8.02 -39.51 -6.27
CA GLN A 450 -7.34 -40.67 -6.85
C GLN A 450 -8.05 -41.98 -6.51
N GLU A 451 -8.46 -42.17 -5.25
CA GLU A 451 -9.19 -43.36 -4.78
C GLU A 451 -10.56 -43.51 -5.44
N LYS A 452 -11.21 -42.39 -5.82
CA LYS A 452 -12.44 -42.38 -6.65
C LYS A 452 -12.20 -42.68 -8.13
N GLY A 453 -10.95 -42.91 -8.53
CA GLY A 453 -10.57 -43.27 -9.89
C GLY A 453 -10.53 -42.08 -10.85
N VAL A 454 -10.18 -40.89 -10.38
CA VAL A 454 -9.78 -39.78 -11.25
C VAL A 454 -8.39 -40.08 -11.82
N HIS A 455 -8.23 -39.97 -13.14
CA HIS A 455 -6.95 -40.16 -13.80
C HIS A 455 -6.14 -38.87 -13.78
N PHE A 456 -4.92 -38.90 -13.28
CA PHE A 456 -4.02 -37.75 -13.25
C PHE A 456 -2.91 -37.96 -14.28
N VAL A 457 -2.86 -37.07 -15.27
CA VAL A 457 -1.88 -37.12 -16.37
C VAL A 457 -0.92 -35.96 -16.19
N LYS A 458 0.36 -36.27 -15.92
CA LYS A 458 1.37 -35.24 -15.67
C LYS A 458 1.97 -34.75 -16.98
N GLY A 459 1.51 -33.59 -17.43
CA GLY A 459 2.10 -32.81 -18.50
C GLY A 459 1.17 -31.71 -18.99
N LYS A 460 1.74 -30.74 -19.72
CA LYS A 460 0.99 -29.60 -20.26
C LYS A 460 0.31 -30.01 -21.55
N VAL A 461 -0.99 -29.72 -21.65
CA VAL A 461 -1.76 -29.91 -22.88
C VAL A 461 -1.35 -28.85 -23.90
N THR A 462 -1.02 -29.30 -25.10
CA THR A 462 -0.55 -28.44 -26.19
C THR A 462 -1.71 -27.86 -26.98
N GLU A 463 -2.69 -28.69 -27.33
CA GLU A 463 -3.84 -28.29 -28.14
C GLU A 463 -5.07 -29.19 -27.90
N ILE A 464 -6.24 -28.65 -28.24
CA ILE A 464 -7.50 -29.39 -28.30
C ILE A 464 -7.95 -29.45 -29.76
N ILE A 465 -8.24 -30.66 -30.24
CA ILE A 465 -8.62 -30.90 -31.63
C ILE A 465 -10.05 -31.46 -31.66
N PRO A 466 -10.95 -30.96 -32.52
CA PRO A 466 -12.27 -31.54 -32.67
C PRO A 466 -12.17 -32.93 -33.33
N GLU A 467 -12.83 -33.92 -32.74
CA GLU A 467 -12.87 -35.31 -33.25
C GLU A 467 -14.33 -35.78 -33.33
N GLY A 468 -14.99 -35.46 -34.45
CA GLY A 468 -16.42 -35.70 -34.61
C GLY A 468 -17.23 -34.96 -33.54
N ASP A 469 -17.94 -35.70 -32.69
CA ASP A 469 -18.70 -35.15 -31.57
C ASP A 469 -17.90 -35.07 -30.25
N ARG A 470 -16.64 -35.51 -30.26
CA ARG A 470 -15.74 -35.52 -29.11
C ARG A 470 -14.63 -34.49 -29.30
N ALA A 471 -13.86 -34.25 -28.25
CA ALA A 471 -12.67 -33.42 -28.26
C ALA A 471 -11.46 -34.30 -27.94
N LEU A 472 -10.45 -34.25 -28.80
CA LEU A 472 -9.17 -34.90 -28.59
C LEU A 472 -8.25 -33.94 -27.84
N VAL A 473 -7.89 -34.30 -26.60
CA VAL A 473 -6.90 -33.58 -25.81
C VAL A 473 -5.52 -34.14 -26.13
N ARG A 474 -4.67 -33.32 -26.75
CA ARG A 474 -3.29 -33.70 -27.07
C ARG A 474 -2.31 -33.03 -26.11
N GLY A 475 -1.40 -33.82 -25.57
CA GLY A 475 -0.36 -33.33 -24.68
C GLY A 475 0.76 -34.35 -24.51
N GLU A 476 1.68 -34.05 -23.60
CA GLU A 476 2.72 -34.98 -23.18
C GLU A 476 2.32 -35.63 -21.85
N ASP A 477 2.56 -36.93 -21.70
CA ASP A 477 2.64 -37.59 -20.40
C ASP A 477 4.11 -37.73 -20.03
N MET A 478 4.58 -36.87 -19.12
CA MET A 478 5.97 -36.82 -18.68
C MET A 478 6.37 -38.05 -17.85
N MET A 479 5.41 -38.78 -17.28
CA MET A 479 5.70 -40.00 -16.53
C MET A 479 5.95 -41.19 -17.46
N LEU A 480 5.24 -41.20 -18.60
CA LEU A 480 5.41 -42.21 -19.65
C LEU A 480 6.43 -41.80 -20.72
N ASN A 481 6.85 -40.53 -20.73
CA ASN A 481 7.69 -39.92 -21.76
C ASN A 481 7.13 -40.15 -23.17
N ALA A 482 5.81 -39.92 -23.33
CA ALA A 482 5.07 -40.18 -24.56
C ALA A 482 4.03 -39.09 -24.82
N ILE A 483 3.69 -38.89 -26.09
CA ILE A 483 2.53 -38.06 -26.46
C ILE A 483 1.27 -38.85 -26.14
N ILE A 484 0.33 -38.20 -25.44
CA ILE A 484 -0.99 -38.75 -25.14
C ILE A 484 -2.05 -38.03 -25.97
N GLU A 485 -2.95 -38.82 -26.55
CA GLU A 485 -4.14 -38.35 -27.23
C GLU A 485 -5.35 -38.93 -26.48
N ASN A 486 -6.08 -38.06 -25.78
CA ASN A 486 -7.17 -38.44 -24.89
C ASN A 486 -8.51 -37.91 -25.45
N PRO A 487 -9.29 -38.75 -26.17
CA PRO A 487 -10.58 -38.35 -26.68
C PRO A 487 -11.63 -38.37 -25.56
N VAL A 488 -12.31 -37.24 -25.36
CA VAL A 488 -13.33 -37.05 -24.31
C VAL A 488 -14.58 -36.35 -24.87
N ASP A 489 -15.72 -36.51 -24.19
CA ASP A 489 -16.97 -35.86 -24.61
C ASP A 489 -16.98 -34.36 -24.28
N LEU A 490 -16.28 -33.95 -23.22
CA LEU A 490 -16.23 -32.56 -22.76
C LEU A 490 -14.85 -32.21 -22.19
N VAL A 491 -14.36 -31.02 -22.50
CA VAL A 491 -13.12 -30.46 -21.94
C VAL A 491 -13.45 -29.26 -21.06
N VAL A 492 -12.87 -29.24 -19.86
CA VAL A 492 -13.01 -28.15 -18.88
C VAL A 492 -11.68 -27.45 -18.73
N LEU A 493 -11.60 -26.22 -19.23
CA LEU A 493 -10.46 -25.34 -19.06
C LEU A 493 -10.48 -24.75 -17.64
N CYS A 494 -9.31 -24.67 -17.01
CA CYS A 494 -9.11 -24.03 -15.71
C CYS A 494 -8.36 -22.70 -15.91
N PRO A 495 -9.08 -21.58 -16.14
CA PRO A 495 -8.45 -20.33 -16.59
C PRO A 495 -7.70 -19.63 -15.47
N PRO A 496 -6.78 -18.71 -15.81
CA PRO A 496 -6.22 -17.79 -14.85
C PRO A 496 -7.26 -16.94 -14.14
N ILE A 497 -6.98 -16.70 -12.87
CA ILE A 497 -7.60 -15.65 -12.07
C ILE A 497 -6.85 -14.35 -12.36
N VAL A 498 -7.58 -13.31 -12.75
CA VAL A 498 -7.06 -11.98 -13.08
C VAL A 498 -7.86 -10.88 -12.38
N THR A 499 -7.27 -9.70 -12.27
CA THR A 499 -7.96 -8.48 -11.85
C THR A 499 -8.72 -7.87 -13.02
N GLY A 500 -9.97 -7.45 -12.79
CA GLY A 500 -10.76 -6.76 -13.81
C GLY A 500 -10.43 -5.27 -13.92
N GLU A 501 -10.66 -4.68 -15.09
CA GLU A 501 -10.37 -3.26 -15.37
C GLU A 501 -11.01 -2.29 -14.35
N GLU A 502 -12.25 -2.56 -13.94
CA GLU A 502 -12.96 -1.76 -12.93
C GLU A 502 -12.26 -1.75 -11.57
N THR A 503 -11.65 -2.88 -11.17
CA THR A 503 -10.88 -2.95 -9.93
C THR A 503 -9.59 -2.13 -10.04
N LEU A 504 -8.94 -2.13 -11.21
CA LEU A 504 -7.75 -1.32 -11.46
C LEU A 504 -8.07 0.18 -11.41
N ARG A 505 -9.18 0.60 -12.05
CA ARG A 505 -9.69 1.98 -11.94
C ARG A 505 -9.99 2.36 -10.49
N LEU A 506 -10.58 1.46 -9.72
CA LEU A 506 -10.86 1.72 -8.31
C LEU A 506 -9.58 1.84 -7.47
N ALA A 507 -8.57 1.01 -7.73
CA ALA A 507 -7.27 1.12 -7.08
C ALA A 507 -6.58 2.45 -7.41
N GLU A 508 -6.66 2.89 -8.67
CA GLU A 508 -6.17 4.21 -9.11
C GLU A 508 -6.90 5.37 -8.41
N MET A 509 -8.24 5.35 -8.36
CA MET A 509 -9.04 6.34 -7.61
C MET A 509 -8.66 6.38 -6.13
N LEU A 510 -8.37 5.22 -5.55
CA LEU A 510 -7.89 5.08 -4.18
C LEU A 510 -6.41 5.40 -4.02
N LYS A 511 -5.66 5.72 -5.08
CA LYS A 511 -4.21 5.91 -5.05
C LYS A 511 -3.49 4.74 -4.36
N VAL A 512 -3.95 3.51 -4.62
CA VAL A 512 -3.35 2.28 -4.08
C VAL A 512 -2.61 1.57 -5.21
N PRO A 513 -1.31 1.27 -5.05
CA PRO A 513 -0.55 0.59 -6.10
C PRO A 513 -1.02 -0.86 -6.28
N VAL A 514 -0.80 -1.38 -7.49
CA VAL A 514 -0.91 -2.80 -7.81
C VAL A 514 0.48 -3.40 -8.05
N ASP A 515 0.61 -4.70 -7.87
CA ASP A 515 1.84 -5.44 -8.14
C ASP A 515 2.05 -5.73 -9.64
N GLU A 516 3.12 -6.45 -9.97
CA GLU A 516 3.42 -6.85 -11.35
C GLU A 516 2.35 -7.78 -11.96
N ASP A 517 1.64 -8.52 -11.12
CA ASP A 517 0.55 -9.42 -11.49
C ASP A 517 -0.82 -8.69 -11.54
N GLN A 518 -0.84 -7.37 -11.33
CA GLN A 518 -2.01 -6.50 -11.34
C GLN A 518 -2.99 -6.73 -10.17
N PHE A 519 -2.55 -7.30 -9.06
CA PHE A 519 -3.32 -7.38 -7.80
C PHE A 519 -3.00 -6.20 -6.89
N VAL A 520 -3.92 -5.84 -5.99
CA VAL A 520 -3.71 -4.74 -5.02
C VAL A 520 -2.54 -5.08 -4.11
N LEU A 521 -1.54 -4.19 -4.09
CA LEU A 521 -0.32 -4.39 -3.33
C LEU A 521 -0.53 -4.07 -1.84
N GLU A 522 -0.30 -5.06 -1.00
CA GLU A 522 -0.31 -4.90 0.46
C GLU A 522 0.87 -4.06 0.96
N ARG A 523 0.73 -3.53 2.19
CA ARG A 523 1.77 -2.73 2.85
C ARG A 523 3.03 -3.56 3.06
N HIS A 524 2.85 -4.79 3.56
CA HIS A 524 3.94 -5.74 3.73
C HIS A 524 3.40 -7.19 3.71
N PRO A 525 3.95 -8.10 2.87
CA PRO A 525 3.39 -9.45 2.64
C PRO A 525 3.22 -10.33 3.88
N LYS A 526 4.07 -10.15 4.91
CA LYS A 526 4.06 -10.96 6.15
C LYS A 526 3.53 -10.24 7.39
N LEU A 527 3.85 -8.96 7.55
CA LEU A 527 3.62 -8.20 8.78
C LEU A 527 2.32 -7.40 8.73
N ASP A 528 1.88 -7.00 7.53
CA ASP A 528 0.65 -6.25 7.35
C ASP A 528 -0.02 -6.57 6.00
N PRO A 529 -0.52 -7.80 5.84
CA PRO A 529 -0.94 -8.34 4.54
C PRO A 529 -2.31 -7.85 4.04
N VAL A 530 -3.06 -7.09 4.86
CA VAL A 530 -4.41 -6.61 4.52
C VAL A 530 -4.51 -5.08 4.52
N ALA A 531 -3.51 -4.37 5.03
CA ALA A 531 -3.41 -2.93 4.88
C ALA A 531 -2.76 -2.59 3.54
N THR A 532 -3.23 -1.55 2.87
CA THR A 532 -2.58 -1.06 1.66
C THR A 532 -1.48 -0.04 2.00
N LYS A 533 -0.77 0.45 0.98
CA LYS A 533 0.18 1.57 1.13
C LYS A 533 -0.51 2.88 1.52
N ARG A 534 -1.81 3.05 1.26
CA ARG A 534 -2.59 4.20 1.70
C ARG A 534 -3.25 3.91 3.06
N ASP A 535 -2.96 4.75 4.06
CA ASP A 535 -3.62 4.66 5.36
C ASP A 535 -5.15 4.73 5.23
N GLY A 536 -5.88 4.05 6.12
CA GLY A 536 -7.34 4.01 6.08
C GLY A 536 -7.95 3.19 4.93
N VAL A 537 -7.13 2.68 4.00
CA VAL A 537 -7.56 1.79 2.91
C VAL A 537 -6.97 0.39 3.14
N PHE A 538 -7.86 -0.59 3.21
CA PHE A 538 -7.55 -2.01 3.42
C PHE A 538 -8.05 -2.83 2.23
N ALA A 539 -7.52 -4.04 2.08
CA ALA A 539 -7.95 -4.97 1.04
C ALA A 539 -8.08 -6.38 1.62
N CYS A 540 -8.97 -7.21 1.08
CA CYS A 540 -9.11 -8.61 1.47
C CYS A 540 -9.65 -9.50 0.35
N GLY A 541 -9.23 -10.77 0.37
CA GLY A 541 -9.69 -11.76 -0.60
C GLY A 541 -8.91 -11.72 -1.91
N MET A 542 -9.54 -12.15 -3.01
CA MET A 542 -8.83 -12.35 -4.27
C MET A 542 -8.32 -11.07 -4.95
N VAL A 543 -8.72 -9.89 -4.45
CA VAL A 543 -8.20 -8.59 -4.93
C VAL A 543 -6.71 -8.39 -4.62
N ILE A 544 -6.18 -9.02 -3.55
CA ILE A 544 -4.74 -9.04 -3.21
C ILE A 544 -4.02 -10.19 -3.93
N GLY A 545 -4.76 -11.16 -4.47
CA GLY A 545 -4.18 -12.29 -5.17
C GLY A 545 -4.95 -13.60 -4.97
N PRO A 546 -4.74 -14.59 -5.86
CA PRO A 546 -5.53 -15.82 -5.89
C PRO A 546 -5.43 -16.62 -4.57
N LYS A 547 -6.57 -17.06 -4.02
CA LYS A 547 -6.66 -17.83 -2.76
C LYS A 547 -8.02 -18.49 -2.56
N ASP A 548 -8.10 -19.46 -1.67
CA ASP A 548 -9.37 -20.14 -1.36
C ASP A 548 -10.30 -19.33 -0.43
N ILE A 549 -11.50 -19.87 -0.20
CA ILE A 549 -12.54 -19.25 0.64
C ILE A 549 -12.09 -19.15 2.10
N GLN A 550 -11.33 -20.13 2.62
CA GLN A 550 -10.88 -20.12 4.01
C GLN A 550 -9.90 -18.97 4.26
N SER A 551 -8.90 -18.84 3.40
CA SER A 551 -7.92 -17.75 3.42
C SER A 551 -8.60 -16.39 3.21
N THR A 552 -9.54 -16.32 2.27
CA THR A 552 -10.33 -15.11 2.01
C THR A 552 -11.13 -14.66 3.23
N THR A 553 -11.75 -15.60 3.95
CA THR A 553 -12.53 -15.29 5.16
C THR A 553 -11.61 -14.79 6.27
N ALA A 554 -10.45 -15.43 6.47
CA ALA A 554 -9.48 -15.00 7.46
C ALA A 554 -8.93 -13.58 7.17
N GLU A 555 -8.61 -13.27 5.91
CA GLU A 555 -8.19 -11.91 5.51
C GLU A 555 -9.30 -10.89 5.72
N ALA A 556 -10.56 -11.24 5.44
CA ALA A 556 -11.69 -10.33 5.65
C ALA A 556 -11.89 -9.98 7.13
N GLU A 557 -11.74 -10.95 8.04
CA GLU A 557 -11.78 -10.69 9.49
C GLU A 557 -10.58 -9.83 9.93
N ALA A 558 -9.38 -10.06 9.38
CA ALA A 558 -8.20 -9.24 9.66
C ALA A 558 -8.35 -7.79 9.15
N ALA A 559 -8.87 -7.60 7.95
CA ALA A 559 -9.13 -6.27 7.36
C ALA A 559 -10.18 -5.49 8.16
N ALA A 560 -11.26 -6.15 8.58
CA ALA A 560 -12.26 -5.55 9.46
C ALA A 560 -11.62 -5.08 10.78
N MET A 561 -10.79 -5.92 11.41
CA MET A 561 -10.15 -5.56 12.67
C MET A 561 -9.13 -4.41 12.51
N LYS A 562 -8.41 -4.36 11.39
CA LYS A 562 -7.51 -3.24 11.05
C LYS A 562 -8.29 -1.93 10.88
N ALA A 563 -9.44 -1.97 10.21
CA ALA A 563 -10.32 -0.80 10.08
C ALA A 563 -10.88 -0.35 11.45
N VAL A 564 -11.31 -1.27 12.31
CA VAL A 564 -11.73 -0.92 13.68
C VAL A 564 -10.60 -0.26 14.47
N ASN A 565 -9.40 -0.84 14.44
CA ASN A 565 -8.24 -0.25 15.14
C ASN A 565 -7.92 1.14 14.62
N PHE A 566 -7.96 1.32 13.30
CA PHE A 566 -7.74 2.61 12.64
C PHE A 566 -8.76 3.67 13.07
N LEU A 567 -10.03 3.28 13.23
CA LEU A 567 -11.12 4.18 13.63
C LEU A 567 -11.30 4.33 15.14
N SER A 568 -10.55 3.58 15.96
CA SER A 568 -10.75 3.53 17.42
C SER A 568 -10.29 4.78 18.18
N ARG A 569 -9.50 5.65 17.56
CA ARG A 569 -8.91 6.84 18.17
C ARG A 569 -8.88 7.98 17.16
N ALA A 570 -8.93 9.22 17.66
CA ALA A 570 -8.63 10.39 16.84
C ALA A 570 -7.25 10.22 16.19
N ARG A 571 -7.12 10.66 14.94
CA ARG A 571 -5.83 10.62 14.26
C ARG A 571 -5.00 11.80 14.75
N ARG A 572 -3.81 11.48 15.29
CA ARG A 572 -2.76 12.47 15.48
C ARG A 572 -2.24 12.89 14.11
N VAL A 573 -2.39 14.17 13.79
CA VAL A 573 -1.76 14.79 12.63
C VAL A 573 -0.41 15.30 13.12
N GLU A 574 0.68 14.68 12.64
CA GLU A 574 2.02 15.17 12.97
C GLU A 574 2.15 16.63 12.53
N PRO A 575 2.81 17.50 13.30
CA PRO A 575 2.83 18.92 12.99
C PRO A 575 3.81 19.30 11.87
N ASN A 576 4.67 18.38 11.42
CA ASN A 576 5.73 18.67 10.44
C ASN A 576 5.18 18.81 9.01
N LYS A 577 4.38 19.86 8.78
CA LYS A 577 3.68 20.14 7.52
C LYS A 577 4.25 21.36 6.83
N ALA A 578 4.06 21.42 5.52
CA ALA A 578 4.32 22.63 4.76
C ALA A 578 3.32 23.72 5.17
N PHE A 579 3.78 24.95 5.29
CA PHE A 579 2.95 26.10 5.62
C PHE A 579 3.39 27.32 4.81
N LEU A 580 2.50 28.31 4.71
CA LEU A 580 2.79 29.58 4.07
C LEU A 580 3.37 30.54 5.12
N ILE A 581 4.58 31.06 4.87
CA ILE A 581 5.29 31.97 5.78
C ILE A 581 4.50 33.27 5.92
N ASP A 582 4.14 33.84 4.77
CA ASP A 582 3.35 35.06 4.63
C ASP A 582 2.48 34.96 3.37
N GLU A 583 1.20 35.28 3.50
CA GLU A 583 0.27 35.32 2.38
C GLU A 583 0.72 36.33 1.32
N ASP A 584 1.37 37.42 1.71
CA ASP A 584 1.79 38.48 0.79
C ASP A 584 2.93 38.07 -0.14
N LEU A 585 3.76 37.09 0.27
CA LEU A 585 4.83 36.54 -0.58
C LEU A 585 4.28 35.64 -1.70
N CYS A 586 3.11 35.03 -1.50
CA CYS A 586 2.50 34.13 -2.47
C CYS A 586 1.83 34.92 -3.60
N ASP A 587 2.33 34.80 -4.83
CA ASP A 587 1.72 35.43 -6.01
C ASP A 587 0.71 34.53 -6.74
N GLY A 588 0.40 33.35 -6.19
CA GLY A 588 -0.61 32.44 -6.73
C GLY A 588 -0.19 31.69 -7.98
N CYS A 589 1.12 31.54 -8.24
CA CYS A 589 1.63 30.92 -9.47
C CYS A 589 1.26 29.43 -9.67
N GLY A 590 0.82 28.72 -8.62
CA GLY A 590 0.29 27.35 -8.71
C GLY A 590 1.32 26.22 -8.78
N ARG A 591 2.63 26.51 -8.91
CA ARG A 591 3.66 25.45 -9.04
C ARG A 591 3.68 24.46 -7.87
N CYS A 592 3.44 24.95 -6.64
CA CYS A 592 3.34 24.11 -5.45
C CYS A 592 2.17 23.11 -5.50
N VAL A 593 1.09 23.44 -6.22
CA VAL A 593 -0.05 22.54 -6.44
C VAL A 593 0.34 21.41 -7.39
N GLU A 594 1.02 21.75 -8.49
CA GLU A 594 1.43 20.80 -9.53
C GLU A 594 2.45 19.77 -9.02
N ILE A 595 3.42 20.21 -8.21
CA ILE A 595 4.48 19.35 -7.69
C ILE A 595 4.04 18.50 -6.48
N CYS A 596 2.89 18.81 -5.84
CA CYS A 596 2.48 18.14 -4.61
C CYS A 596 2.05 16.68 -4.86
N PRO A 597 2.79 15.67 -4.36
CA PRO A 597 2.49 14.26 -4.65
C PRO A 597 1.16 13.80 -4.02
N GLU A 598 0.80 14.38 -2.87
CA GLU A 598 -0.44 14.02 -2.17
C GLU A 598 -1.67 14.75 -2.72
N GLY A 599 -1.46 15.87 -3.43
CA GLY A 599 -2.52 16.82 -3.75
C GLY A 599 -3.02 17.58 -2.52
N ALA A 600 -2.12 17.90 -1.58
CA ALA A 600 -2.44 18.57 -0.32
C ALA A 600 -2.62 20.09 -0.46
N ILE A 601 -2.20 20.68 -1.58
CA ILE A 601 -2.17 22.13 -1.78
C ILE A 601 -3.20 22.49 -2.84
N THR A 602 -3.99 23.54 -2.58
CA THR A 602 -4.95 24.13 -3.53
C THR A 602 -4.75 25.65 -3.59
N LEU A 603 -5.34 26.30 -4.59
CA LEU A 603 -5.38 27.76 -4.66
C LEU A 603 -6.75 28.28 -4.25
N GLU A 604 -6.81 29.03 -3.16
CA GLU A 604 -8.02 29.73 -2.70
C GLU A 604 -7.74 31.23 -2.63
N GLY A 605 -8.61 32.06 -3.21
CA GLY A 605 -8.39 33.51 -3.24
C GLY A 605 -7.11 33.95 -3.95
N GLY A 606 -6.51 33.10 -4.81
CA GLY A 606 -5.22 33.35 -5.45
C GLY A 606 -4.00 33.07 -4.57
N LYS A 607 -4.17 32.40 -3.43
CA LYS A 607 -3.09 32.03 -2.50
C LYS A 607 -3.06 30.51 -2.31
N ALA A 608 -1.88 29.97 -2.01
CA ALA A 608 -1.74 28.55 -1.71
C ALA A 608 -2.31 28.23 -0.31
N VAL A 609 -3.22 27.27 -0.25
CA VAL A 609 -3.80 26.74 0.99
C VAL A 609 -3.39 25.27 1.13
N ILE A 610 -2.76 24.93 2.26
CA ILE A 610 -2.24 23.59 2.54
C ILE A 610 -3.20 22.87 3.48
N ASN A 611 -3.65 21.68 3.07
CA ASN A 611 -4.38 20.79 3.96
C ASN A 611 -3.39 19.97 4.80
N GLU A 612 -3.26 20.32 6.07
CA GLU A 612 -2.34 19.68 7.02
C GLU A 612 -2.59 18.18 7.24
N VAL A 613 -3.84 17.73 7.01
CA VAL A 613 -4.22 16.33 7.15
C VAL A 613 -3.79 15.50 5.94
N VAL A 614 -3.85 16.08 4.74
CA VAL A 614 -3.40 15.44 3.48
C VAL A 614 -1.88 15.50 3.35
N CYS A 615 -1.27 16.62 3.72
CA CYS A 615 0.15 16.88 3.53
C CYS A 615 0.98 15.79 4.21
N SER A 616 1.80 15.05 3.47
CA SER A 616 2.67 14.02 4.04
C SER A 616 3.91 14.60 4.74
N GLY A 617 4.25 15.87 4.49
CA GLY A 617 5.46 16.50 5.03
C GLY A 617 6.73 16.15 4.24
N CYS A 618 6.60 15.73 2.97
CA CYS A 618 7.76 15.39 2.13
C CYS A 618 8.64 16.60 1.76
N GLY A 619 8.07 17.81 1.72
CA GLY A 619 8.80 19.06 1.44
C GLY A 619 8.98 19.41 -0.05
N ALA A 620 8.51 18.58 -0.99
CA ALA A 620 8.69 18.79 -2.44
C ALA A 620 8.25 20.16 -2.97
N CYS A 621 7.20 20.75 -2.38
CA CYS A 621 6.65 22.05 -2.77
C CYS A 621 7.52 23.26 -2.39
N ILE A 622 8.47 23.11 -1.46
CA ILE A 622 9.23 24.23 -0.90
C ILE A 622 10.29 24.73 -1.89
N PRO A 623 11.17 23.87 -2.46
CA PRO A 623 12.11 24.32 -3.49
C PRO A 623 11.43 24.84 -4.75
N GLU A 624 10.19 24.44 -4.99
CA GLU A 624 9.44 24.85 -6.18
C GLU A 624 8.86 26.27 -6.09
N CYS A 625 8.84 26.87 -4.90
CA CYS A 625 8.25 28.20 -4.70
C CYS A 625 9.25 29.30 -5.11
N PRO A 626 9.06 30.01 -6.23
CA PRO A 626 10.02 31.02 -6.69
C PRO A 626 10.05 32.29 -5.81
N ARG A 627 9.07 32.42 -4.90
CA ARG A 627 8.96 33.53 -3.95
C ARG A 627 9.45 33.16 -2.55
N GLU A 628 9.88 31.91 -2.37
CA GLU A 628 10.23 31.35 -1.07
C GLU A 628 9.13 31.56 0.00
N ALA A 629 7.86 31.56 -0.43
CA ALA A 629 6.71 31.82 0.42
C ALA A 629 6.31 30.60 1.28
N LEU A 630 6.84 29.42 0.99
CA LEU A 630 6.54 28.16 1.68
C LEU A 630 7.72 27.72 2.53
N ASP A 631 7.44 27.17 3.71
CA ASP A 631 8.41 26.48 4.55
C ASP A 631 7.77 25.27 5.25
N GLN A 632 8.52 24.54 6.07
CA GLN A 632 8.08 23.32 6.76
C GLN A 632 8.24 23.42 8.27
N HIS A 633 7.15 23.14 9.00
CA HIS A 633 7.22 23.02 10.45
C HIS A 633 8.18 21.90 10.87
N GLY A 634 9.05 22.20 11.83
CA GLY A 634 10.01 21.26 12.40
C GLY A 634 11.21 20.93 11.52
N LEU A 635 11.25 21.48 10.31
CA LEU A 635 12.36 21.45 9.36
C LEU A 635 12.36 22.75 8.55
N SER A 636 12.35 23.88 9.25
CA SER A 636 12.39 25.19 8.60
C SER A 636 13.72 25.40 7.88
N GLU A 637 13.74 26.39 6.98
CA GLU A 637 14.98 26.78 6.29
C GLU A 637 16.12 27.08 7.28
N GLU A 638 15.82 27.87 8.31
CA GLU A 638 16.77 28.24 9.37
C GLU A 638 17.24 27.02 10.18
N GLN A 639 16.33 26.09 10.50
CA GLN A 639 16.70 24.86 11.22
C GLN A 639 17.66 24.00 10.40
N LEU A 640 17.40 23.86 9.09
CA LEU A 640 18.22 23.04 8.21
C LEU A 640 19.59 23.67 7.98
N LYS A 641 19.65 24.98 7.66
CA LYS A 641 20.91 25.72 7.53
C LYS A 641 21.73 25.67 8.82
N ALA A 642 21.11 25.93 9.98
CA ALA A 642 21.81 25.87 11.26
C ALA A 642 22.37 24.46 11.57
N GLN A 643 21.63 23.40 11.21
CA GLN A 643 22.12 22.03 11.37
C GLN A 643 23.31 21.74 10.46
N ILE A 644 23.22 22.11 9.18
CA ILE A 644 24.31 21.95 8.19
C ILE A 644 25.56 22.66 8.69
N ARG A 645 25.43 23.95 9.04
CA ARG A 645 26.52 24.77 9.55
C ARG A 645 27.13 24.15 10.81
N GLY A 646 26.32 23.77 11.79
CA GLY A 646 26.81 23.17 13.03
C GLY A 646 27.50 21.82 12.86
N ILE A 647 27.17 21.04 11.81
CA ILE A 647 27.89 19.80 11.48
C ILE A 647 29.26 20.10 10.87
N LEU A 648 29.35 21.11 10.03
CA LEU A 648 30.52 21.33 9.18
C LEU A 648 31.53 22.32 9.77
N GLU A 649 31.04 23.39 10.40
CA GLU A 649 31.88 24.41 11.02
C GLU A 649 32.53 23.90 12.32
N GLY A 650 33.83 24.13 12.44
CA GLY A 650 34.62 23.71 13.60
C GLY A 650 34.91 22.21 13.69
N SER A 651 34.54 21.41 12.68
CA SER A 651 35.01 20.03 12.56
C SER A 651 36.52 19.98 12.31
N GLU A 652 37.21 19.08 13.01
CA GLU A 652 38.66 18.83 12.85
C GLU A 652 38.96 17.75 11.80
N ALA A 653 37.92 17.15 11.21
CA ALA A 653 38.08 16.14 10.15
C ALA A 653 38.60 16.77 8.85
N GLU A 654 39.59 16.12 8.24
CA GLU A 654 40.21 16.54 6.97
C GLU A 654 39.23 16.53 5.79
N ILE A 655 38.42 15.47 5.69
CA ILE A 655 37.38 15.32 4.66
C ILE A 655 36.03 15.15 5.34
N LYS A 656 35.06 15.93 4.90
CA LYS A 656 33.68 15.94 5.40
C LYS A 656 32.71 15.69 4.25
N ILE A 657 31.98 14.58 4.36
CA ILE A 657 30.92 14.26 3.40
C ILE A 657 29.58 14.36 4.11
N LEU A 658 28.75 15.30 3.70
CA LEU A 658 27.40 15.46 4.25
C LEU A 658 26.44 14.54 3.51
N ALA A 659 25.93 13.51 4.19
CA ALA A 659 25.00 12.55 3.63
C ALA A 659 23.58 12.82 4.13
N PHE A 660 22.74 13.35 3.25
CA PHE A 660 21.31 13.44 3.45
C PHE A 660 20.66 12.08 3.18
N LEU A 661 19.92 11.56 4.16
CA LEU A 661 19.25 10.26 4.06
C LEU A 661 17.74 10.44 4.26
N GLU A 662 16.95 9.77 3.41
CA GLU A 662 15.52 9.57 3.67
C GLU A 662 15.33 8.87 5.03
N GLU A 663 14.51 9.46 5.90
CA GLU A 663 14.47 9.15 7.33
C GLU A 663 13.87 7.76 7.67
N THR A 664 13.18 7.12 6.72
CA THR A 664 12.39 5.90 6.97
C THR A 664 13.08 4.64 6.47
N VAL A 665 13.29 4.49 5.17
CA VAL A 665 13.89 3.34 4.49
C VAL A 665 15.41 3.44 4.55
N VAL A 666 15.98 4.53 4.04
CA VAL A 666 17.44 4.66 3.87
C VAL A 666 18.14 4.78 5.21
N TYR A 667 17.59 5.58 6.13
CA TYR A 667 18.10 5.66 7.50
C TYR A 667 17.98 4.31 8.23
N THR A 668 16.96 3.49 7.94
CA THR A 668 16.90 2.11 8.48
C THR A 668 18.01 1.25 7.91
N ALA A 669 18.32 1.37 6.62
CA ALA A 669 19.44 0.66 6.02
C ALA A 669 20.78 1.03 6.69
N ALA A 670 20.98 2.31 7.02
CA ALA A 670 22.14 2.78 7.80
C ALA A 670 22.16 2.19 9.23
N ASP A 671 21.01 2.14 9.91
CA ASP A 671 20.90 1.50 11.23
C ASP A 671 21.22 0.00 11.18
N LEU A 672 20.78 -0.70 10.12
CA LEU A 672 21.07 -2.12 9.91
C LEU A 672 22.55 -2.38 9.63
N ALA A 673 23.22 -1.50 8.87
CA ALA A 673 24.67 -1.57 8.68
C ALA A 673 25.42 -1.49 10.03
N GLY A 674 24.98 -0.59 10.91
CA GLY A 674 25.46 -0.50 12.28
C GLY A 674 25.20 -1.74 13.11
N LEU A 675 23.97 -2.27 13.06
CA LEU A 675 23.59 -3.49 13.78
C LEU A 675 24.46 -4.69 13.36
N ALA A 676 24.81 -4.75 12.08
CA ALA A 676 25.68 -5.76 11.50
C ALA A 676 27.18 -5.49 11.69
N ARG A 677 27.57 -4.38 12.33
CA ARG A 677 28.96 -3.98 12.57
C ARG A 677 29.79 -3.85 11.29
N LEU A 678 29.16 -3.36 10.23
CA LEU A 678 29.90 -2.96 9.03
C LEU A 678 30.74 -1.73 9.34
N SER A 679 31.97 -1.68 8.85
CA SER A 679 32.80 -0.47 8.94
C SER A 679 32.57 0.38 7.70
N TYR A 680 32.47 1.70 7.84
CA TYR A 680 32.51 2.64 6.71
C TYR A 680 33.25 3.91 7.14
N PRO A 681 33.69 4.79 6.21
CA PRO A 681 34.55 5.92 6.56
C PRO A 681 33.93 6.88 7.57
N SER A 682 34.74 7.35 8.50
CA SER A 682 34.33 8.31 9.54
C SER A 682 34.10 9.72 9.01
N SER A 683 34.41 10.03 7.74
CA SER A 683 34.12 11.29 7.03
C SER A 683 32.63 11.54 6.80
N ILE A 684 31.81 10.49 6.75
CA ILE A 684 30.37 10.59 6.45
C ILE A 684 29.58 11.17 7.64
N ARG A 685 28.96 12.34 7.47
CA ARG A 685 28.04 12.99 8.43
C ARG A 685 26.61 12.80 7.97
N ILE A 686 25.82 12.02 8.70
CA ILE A 686 24.44 11.68 8.31
C ILE A 686 23.45 12.73 8.84
N LEU A 687 22.62 13.27 7.96
CA LEU A 687 21.51 14.16 8.28
C LEU A 687 20.19 13.56 7.73
N PRO A 688 19.25 13.11 8.59
CA PRO A 688 17.98 12.56 8.14
C PRO A 688 17.01 13.66 7.69
N LEU A 689 16.34 13.45 6.55
CA LEU A 689 15.25 14.28 6.05
C LEU A 689 14.04 13.41 5.68
N PRO A 690 12.81 13.95 5.68
CA PRO A 690 11.64 13.23 5.17
C PRO A 690 11.87 12.71 3.74
N SER A 691 12.33 13.59 2.85
CA SER A 691 12.70 13.22 1.47
C SER A 691 13.74 14.21 0.97
N MET A 692 14.57 13.79 0.02
CA MET A 692 15.54 14.67 -0.64
C MET A 692 14.84 15.76 -1.47
N SER A 693 13.56 15.58 -1.81
CA SER A 693 12.73 16.59 -2.46
C SER A 693 12.55 17.86 -1.62
N ARG A 694 12.85 17.83 -0.31
CA ARG A 694 12.91 19.04 0.53
C ARG A 694 14.14 19.92 0.24
N LEU A 695 15.21 19.38 -0.33
CA LEU A 695 16.45 20.12 -0.55
C LEU A 695 16.30 21.12 -1.69
N LYS A 696 16.78 22.34 -1.44
CA LYS A 696 17.01 23.38 -2.47
C LYS A 696 18.48 23.34 -2.90
N MET A 697 18.78 23.81 -4.12
CA MET A 697 20.15 24.08 -4.56
C MET A 697 20.94 24.91 -3.54
N SER A 698 20.31 25.96 -2.99
CA SER A 698 20.92 26.83 -1.98
C SER A 698 21.40 26.09 -0.73
N HIS A 699 20.80 24.95 -0.35
CA HIS A 699 21.29 24.14 0.77
C HIS A 699 22.58 23.40 0.45
N LEU A 700 22.74 22.97 -0.81
CA LEU A 700 23.94 22.28 -1.27
C LEU A 700 25.11 23.26 -1.32
N LEU A 701 24.91 24.41 -1.95
CA LEU A 701 25.88 25.51 -1.99
C LEU A 701 26.24 25.97 -0.58
N TYR A 702 25.25 26.12 0.31
CA TYR A 702 25.47 26.45 1.72
C TYR A 702 26.32 25.40 2.44
N ALA A 703 26.08 24.10 2.20
CA ALA A 703 26.91 23.04 2.77
C ALA A 703 28.37 23.10 2.26
N PHE A 704 28.59 23.35 0.96
CA PHE A 704 29.94 23.53 0.44
C PHE A 704 30.64 24.76 1.03
N ALA A 705 29.95 25.90 1.07
CA ALA A 705 30.42 27.14 1.66
C ALA A 705 30.91 26.95 3.12
N HIS A 706 30.16 26.17 3.91
CA HIS A 706 30.47 25.92 5.33
C HIS A 706 31.37 24.71 5.61
N GLY A 707 31.92 24.07 4.58
CA GLY A 707 32.99 23.09 4.78
C GLY A 707 32.71 21.66 4.32
N ALA A 708 31.66 21.37 3.56
CA ALA A 708 31.50 20.06 2.94
C ALA A 708 32.47 19.88 1.77
N ASP A 709 33.03 18.68 1.62
CA ASP A 709 33.91 18.31 0.50
C ASP A 709 33.17 17.45 -0.54
N GLY A 710 32.10 16.80 -0.10
CA GLY A 710 31.13 16.11 -0.93
C GLY A 710 29.78 16.03 -0.23
N ILE A 711 28.72 15.86 -1.03
CA ILE A 711 27.35 15.73 -0.54
C ILE A 711 26.73 14.45 -1.11
N MET A 712 26.00 13.70 -0.30
CA MET A 712 25.22 12.56 -0.75
C MET A 712 23.72 12.80 -0.55
N MET A 713 22.93 12.54 -1.59
CA MET A 713 21.47 12.46 -1.54
C MET A 713 21.06 10.99 -1.68
N LEU A 714 20.69 10.36 -0.57
CA LEU A 714 20.30 8.95 -0.54
C LEU A 714 18.81 8.80 -0.29
N GLU A 715 18.10 8.29 -1.29
CA GLU A 715 16.64 8.32 -1.36
C GLU A 715 16.04 6.90 -1.45
N ALA A 716 14.82 6.74 -0.94
CA ALA A 716 14.08 5.49 -1.07
C ALA A 716 13.50 5.35 -2.50
N PRO A 717 13.31 4.13 -3.02
CA PRO A 717 12.55 3.94 -4.26
C PRO A 717 11.08 4.34 -4.10
N GLU A 718 10.45 4.85 -5.17
CA GLU A 718 9.04 5.31 -5.19
C GLU A 718 8.05 4.33 -4.51
N LYS A 719 8.20 3.03 -4.80
CA LYS A 719 7.28 1.98 -4.31
C LYS A 719 7.59 1.49 -2.89
N GLU A 720 8.75 1.86 -2.34
CA GLU A 720 9.25 1.37 -1.05
C GLU A 720 9.23 2.44 0.03
N GLY A 721 9.49 3.69 -0.34
CA GLY A 721 9.46 4.82 0.57
C GLY A 721 8.05 5.32 0.90
N PRO A 722 7.88 6.03 2.02
CA PRO A 722 6.56 6.44 2.50
C PRO A 722 5.98 7.66 1.78
N TYR A 723 6.75 8.32 0.90
CA TYR A 723 6.38 9.59 0.24
C TYR A 723 6.11 9.47 -1.27
N GLY A 724 6.10 8.24 -1.81
CA GLY A 724 5.67 7.94 -3.19
C GLY A 724 6.40 8.77 -4.24
N ARG A 725 5.64 9.54 -5.03
CA ARG A 725 6.16 10.39 -6.13
C ARG A 725 7.17 11.45 -5.64
N ALA A 726 7.19 11.81 -4.36
CA ALA A 726 8.26 12.65 -3.80
C ALA A 726 9.66 12.06 -4.07
N HIS A 727 9.80 10.74 -4.01
CA HIS A 727 11.08 10.06 -4.25
C HIS A 727 11.54 10.14 -5.71
N VAL A 728 10.60 10.26 -6.67
CA VAL A 728 10.91 10.47 -8.08
C VAL A 728 11.37 11.91 -8.30
N ILE A 729 10.64 12.88 -7.72
CA ILE A 729 11.01 14.31 -7.74
C ILE A 729 12.42 14.52 -7.19
N SER A 730 12.79 13.80 -6.12
CA SER A 730 14.14 13.82 -5.56
C SER A 730 15.23 13.39 -6.54
N GLU A 731 14.97 12.40 -7.39
CA GLU A 731 15.93 11.91 -8.38
C GLU A 731 16.12 12.91 -9.51
N GLU A 732 14.99 13.38 -10.07
CA GLU A 732 14.97 14.41 -11.12
C GLU A 732 15.76 15.65 -10.67
N ARG A 733 15.51 16.12 -9.44
CA ARG A 733 16.25 17.25 -8.86
C ARG A 733 17.72 16.95 -8.61
N ALA A 734 18.07 15.74 -8.19
CA ALA A 734 19.47 15.41 -7.94
C ALA A 734 20.29 15.45 -9.23
N GLU A 735 19.70 15.00 -10.35
CA GLU A 735 20.33 15.11 -11.68
C GLU A 735 20.48 16.59 -12.09
N GLU A 736 19.42 17.40 -11.94
CA GLU A 736 19.48 18.85 -12.22
C GLU A 736 20.54 19.54 -11.37
N TYR A 737 20.57 19.26 -10.07
CA TYR A 737 21.50 19.87 -9.13
C TYR A 737 22.96 19.47 -9.40
N GLN A 738 23.23 18.26 -9.89
CA GLN A 738 24.59 17.85 -10.27
C GLN A 738 25.16 18.70 -11.40
N TYR A 739 24.32 19.17 -12.33
CA TYR A 739 24.75 20.08 -13.39
C TYR A 739 24.85 21.52 -12.90
N GLU A 740 23.88 21.99 -12.12
CA GLU A 740 23.81 23.39 -11.70
C GLU A 740 24.95 23.76 -10.72
N ILE A 741 25.46 22.85 -9.88
CA ILE A 741 26.61 23.16 -9.01
C ILE A 741 27.90 23.48 -9.79
N GLU A 742 28.04 23.00 -11.04
CA GLU A 742 29.21 23.31 -11.88
C GLU A 742 29.25 24.78 -12.29
N ASP A 743 28.10 25.47 -12.32
CA ASP A 743 28.02 26.91 -12.59
C ASP A 743 28.61 27.75 -11.43
N HIS A 744 28.86 27.13 -10.27
CA HIS A 744 29.44 27.76 -9.07
C HIS A 744 30.87 27.27 -8.75
N ASP A 745 31.61 26.80 -9.76
CA ASP A 745 32.98 26.28 -9.63
C ASP A 745 33.11 25.09 -8.66
N VAL A 746 32.03 24.30 -8.48
CA VAL A 746 32.03 23.04 -7.74
C VAL A 746 31.83 21.88 -8.70
N ASP A 747 32.76 20.92 -8.74
CA ASP A 747 32.63 19.78 -9.64
C ASP A 747 31.36 18.94 -9.39
N GLY A 748 30.65 18.58 -10.47
CA GLY A 748 29.39 17.83 -10.39
C GLY A 748 29.47 16.51 -9.61
N PHE A 749 30.63 15.84 -9.64
CA PHE A 749 30.84 14.60 -8.90
C PHE A 749 30.89 14.78 -7.37
N ARG A 750 31.07 16.02 -6.87
CA ARG A 750 30.97 16.35 -5.44
C ARG A 750 29.53 16.33 -4.92
N LEU A 751 28.55 16.01 -5.78
CA LEU A 751 27.21 15.60 -5.40
C LEU A 751 26.93 14.16 -5.87
N TRP A 752 26.59 13.28 -4.93
CA TRP A 752 26.28 11.88 -5.22
C TRP A 752 24.81 11.54 -4.94
N TYR A 753 24.11 11.01 -5.93
CA TYR A 753 22.76 10.47 -5.75
C TYR A 753 22.76 8.94 -5.79
N SER A 754 21.95 8.31 -4.92
CA SER A 754 21.68 6.87 -5.03
C SER A 754 20.36 6.47 -4.41
N ARG A 755 19.67 5.53 -5.06
CA ARG A 755 18.53 4.83 -4.49
C ARG A 755 19.00 3.71 -3.57
N VAL A 756 18.48 3.67 -2.35
CA VAL A 756 18.85 2.65 -1.35
C VAL A 756 17.62 1.88 -0.88
N PHE A 757 17.71 0.56 -0.99
CA PHE A 757 16.66 -0.38 -0.60
C PHE A 757 16.99 -0.97 0.78
N VAL A 758 15.98 -1.23 1.62
CA VAL A 758 16.25 -1.91 2.91
C VAL A 758 16.91 -3.28 2.71
N PRO A 759 16.46 -4.17 1.81
CA PRO A 759 17.14 -5.45 1.56
C PRO A 759 18.60 -5.32 1.14
N ASP A 760 18.97 -4.19 0.54
CA ASP A 760 20.31 -3.88 0.04
C ASP A 760 21.17 -3.11 1.05
N TRP A 761 20.82 -3.09 2.34
CA TRP A 761 21.56 -2.35 3.37
C TRP A 761 23.07 -2.63 3.39
N ARG A 762 23.52 -3.81 2.95
CA ARG A 762 24.95 -4.15 2.81
C ARG A 762 25.66 -3.35 1.73
N LYS A 763 24.96 -2.92 0.67
CA LYS A 763 25.52 -2.10 -0.40
C LYS A 763 25.85 -0.69 0.08
N LEU A 764 25.19 -0.20 1.13
CA LEU A 764 25.40 1.15 1.66
C LEU A 764 26.84 1.38 2.10
N GLU A 765 27.46 0.36 2.72
CA GLU A 765 28.89 0.40 3.07
C GLU A 765 29.76 0.66 1.85
N LYS A 766 29.50 -0.05 0.75
CA LYS A 766 30.25 0.10 -0.50
C LYS A 766 30.02 1.48 -1.11
N ILE A 767 28.78 1.98 -1.11
CA ILE A 767 28.44 3.32 -1.61
C ILE A 767 29.23 4.39 -0.84
N PHE A 768 29.22 4.34 0.50
CA PHE A 768 29.99 5.28 1.32
C PHE A 768 31.50 5.20 1.09
N ARG A 769 32.06 3.98 1.04
CA ARG A 769 33.50 3.80 0.79
C ARG A 769 33.92 4.29 -0.59
N THR A 770 33.15 3.97 -1.62
CA THR A 770 33.43 4.42 -2.99
C THR A 770 33.43 5.93 -3.07
N TYR A 771 32.44 6.58 -2.46
CA TYR A 771 32.35 8.03 -2.53
C TYR A 771 33.41 8.74 -1.69
N ASP A 772 33.70 8.25 -0.48
CA ASP A 772 34.82 8.75 0.34
C ASP A 772 36.16 8.65 -0.39
N THR A 773 36.41 7.52 -1.08
CA THR A 773 37.64 7.35 -1.88
C THR A 773 37.72 8.39 -2.98
N LEU A 774 36.62 8.61 -3.72
CA LEU A 774 36.55 9.60 -4.79
C LEU A 774 36.87 11.02 -4.29
N ILE A 775 36.27 11.44 -3.17
CA ILE A 775 36.50 12.78 -2.60
C ILE A 775 37.91 12.90 -2.02
N ARG A 776 38.49 11.84 -1.46
CA ARG A 776 39.87 11.84 -0.97
C ARG A 776 40.90 11.91 -2.09
N ASP A 777 40.63 11.26 -3.22
CA ASP A 777 41.52 11.29 -4.38
C ASP A 777 41.57 12.69 -5.01
N GLU A 778 40.46 13.43 -4.98
CA GLU A 778 40.42 14.84 -5.42
C GLU A 778 40.99 15.81 -4.35
N GLY A 779 40.66 15.57 -3.09
CA GLY A 779 40.99 16.45 -1.98
C GLY A 779 39.86 17.41 -1.57
N PRO A 780 40.08 18.17 -0.48
CA PRO A 780 39.11 19.13 0.02
C PRO A 780 38.75 20.19 -1.04
N LEU A 781 37.51 20.69 -1.01
CA LEU A 781 37.13 21.79 -1.90
C LEU A 781 37.92 23.06 -1.53
N ASP A 782 38.43 23.75 -2.56
CA ASP A 782 39.28 24.93 -2.44
C ASP A 782 38.65 26.05 -1.60
N GLN A 783 39.47 26.68 -0.77
CA GLN A 783 39.02 27.73 0.15
C GLN A 783 38.49 28.97 -0.60
N GLU A 784 39.07 29.31 -1.75
CA GLU A 784 38.61 30.43 -2.59
C GLU A 784 37.18 30.20 -3.12
N VAL A 785 36.87 28.96 -3.52
CA VAL A 785 35.51 28.57 -3.95
C VAL A 785 34.52 28.71 -2.79
N ARG A 786 34.90 28.28 -1.57
CA ARG A 786 34.03 28.42 -0.39
C ARG A 786 33.75 29.87 -0.05
N GLU A 787 34.75 30.74 -0.13
CA GLU A 787 34.62 32.18 0.13
C GLU A 787 33.72 32.84 -0.92
N ALA A 788 33.85 32.48 -2.19
CA ALA A 788 32.96 32.94 -3.26
C ALA A 788 31.50 32.53 -3.02
N LEU A 789 31.27 31.27 -2.61
CA LEU A 789 29.93 30.77 -2.28
C LEU A 789 29.33 31.52 -1.07
N LEU A 790 30.11 31.83 -0.05
CA LEU A 790 29.64 32.62 1.10
C LEU A 790 29.21 34.03 0.68
N GLU A 791 29.98 34.68 -0.20
CA GLU A 791 29.63 35.99 -0.75
C GLU A 791 28.33 35.93 -1.58
N GLU A 792 28.19 34.92 -2.45
CA GLU A 792 26.99 34.73 -3.28
C GLU A 792 25.73 34.51 -2.44
N LEU A 793 25.84 33.72 -1.37
CA LEU A 793 24.73 33.44 -0.45
C LEU A 793 24.39 34.60 0.49
N GLY A 794 25.16 35.70 0.45
CA GLY A 794 24.96 36.86 1.32
C GLY A 794 25.40 36.64 2.77
N GLU A 795 26.29 35.65 3.01
CA GLU A 795 26.81 35.22 4.31
C GLU A 795 28.30 35.62 4.49
N GLY A 796 28.80 36.54 3.65
CA GLY A 796 30.17 37.04 3.71
C GLY A 796 30.51 37.74 5.04
N PRO A 797 31.80 37.83 5.42
CA PRO A 797 32.19 38.39 6.70
C PRO A 797 31.75 39.86 6.82
N SER A 798 30.95 40.15 7.85
CA SER A 798 30.57 41.50 8.28
C SER A 798 31.75 42.30 8.82
#